data_AF-A0A6V8CAX5-F1
#
_entry.id   AF-A0A6V8CAX5-F1
#
_cell.length_a   1.000
_cell.length_b   1.000
_cell.length_c   1.000
_cell.angle_alpha   90.00
_cell.angle_beta   90.00
_cell.angle_gamma   90.00
#
_symmetry.space_group_name_H-M   'P 1'
#
loop_
_entity.id
_entity.type
_entity.pdbx_description
1 polymer ?
#
loop_
_entity_poly.entity_id
_entity_poly.type
_entity_poly.pdbx_seq_one_letter_code
_entity_poly.pdbx_strand_id
1 'polypeptide(L)'
;MALATRQDEFKLLQKPWQGILLLALHEVEAPGVDEDEDDGPTMPSRSPRGARSRRGRRGARSSGSPLDHLPTVEDVLEDSTFPPAFGFAVLTARKALDADEWDEAHDAPLQERLDLCLKDGVHPVWAEVARRCPLLAQLSGFPEGETTEAVAVTGTLNLALADISGEDSDEILALIEAAEPLVLDAAPKVALNTLLPQLRARKSISLDPALIDLEGGLSAVAVVVAQSLGQPLPERSIASLEAVDKGLADKHRDLCALRSGEVLDWDLSRTAGSETSLGRMRQRLAWMNPDESAAALDSATLEEGLTMLESVSAPGPIVDRVRWWHLGALVKEDRQADAIASLTSLSVDGEVDAQTLADLVVRIDAVEATDWLSSVCERMEAPSRLAIAVHESLPSGPRLTAFRSLQDSGFTFSAEAFNGLVPVLLEGQEIRRMSRLLVEDGHADDQPWLVTMCAHLLAARKDMGLYHGVRAARTALLPSLHDNPPPAAFGAKTASLIQLLEGGDAPEDLFQDIVHTKHGLLAYKQIRRALLEGGDGVVDAKVLDEFDQALSEGDLHPIDHGLAQAIMATLRLNSAIQQVQNGTSNAQTVAIIDGLMAGDNVPTRRIHAIRQLLFDHDLPLPSLVAWYQEHDPRSPWSVVARASLASSQGQHLRAAQDYGRAAKQQGAVDAKEDNEFAFDFEHRVALNRKSLIHYAFSGEWKRAIDLVNDEPGLKTAMTERFLLYLNVSHTAHNGATDDATRIIRNAVKEREVVIEEDDEGQPRERTRIWYNEDQLDLFLAYPDAHPIPLPKNPFIGRVMAAKNLSSQRRNHRRNYDQRYAQLMDSAPTPEEVYELARRAADDHALTGLMFLERALSSKRFRLIQQQKIENSMRSLFIMKRDEIAVADRRHLRHLKLAPLVLVDTNVLVDALLDRLIQRSGRSARTGLAIDANRDLHHHLERLGKAGKVQLMLPDPVRHELTSIAKGGNVLRDRLQETFATPDDVEAMLEATNVDEALNDVLSSFETWAKREARYDDEAMEDERVSRLDAFLADHHDVYDEVTAMKRARGQPQRTTLGSGAEIYPEREDREIMCLAMRLAEIPLEDFGAVLVATRDSDFTLVAPSLLEHLGFGVIRNAQTLNQWSSR
;
A
#
# COMPACT_ATOMS: atom_id res chain seq x y z
N MET A 1 -82.26 -25.31 -47.67
CA MET A 1 -81.41 -26.51 -47.45
C MET A 1 -80.23 -26.25 -46.53
N ALA A 2 -79.16 -25.56 -46.94
CA ALA A 2 -77.96 -25.39 -46.10
C ALA A 2 -78.14 -24.55 -44.81
N LEU A 3 -79.25 -23.80 -44.67
CA LEU A 3 -79.57 -23.01 -43.48
C LEU A 3 -80.22 -23.86 -42.36
N ALA A 4 -81.06 -24.85 -42.70
CA ALA A 4 -81.73 -25.70 -41.72
C ALA A 4 -80.75 -26.65 -41.01
N THR A 5 -79.80 -27.22 -41.77
CA THR A 5 -78.74 -28.07 -41.21
C THR A 5 -77.71 -27.33 -40.35
N ARG A 6 -77.79 -25.98 -40.28
CA ARG A 6 -76.89 -25.13 -39.49
C ARG A 6 -77.53 -24.63 -38.18
N GLN A 7 -78.84 -24.76 -38.03
CA GLN A 7 -79.56 -24.40 -36.81
C GLN A 7 -79.15 -25.32 -35.65
N ASP A 8 -79.10 -24.77 -34.44
CA ASP A 8 -78.60 -25.49 -33.27
C ASP A 8 -79.60 -26.57 -32.82
N GLU A 9 -80.90 -26.34 -33.02
CA GLU A 9 -81.97 -27.31 -32.82
C GLU A 9 -81.80 -28.54 -33.73
N PHE A 10 -81.33 -28.36 -34.97
CA PHE A 10 -81.02 -29.48 -35.87
C PHE A 10 -79.82 -30.31 -35.39
N LYS A 11 -78.79 -29.65 -34.83
CA LYS A 11 -77.60 -30.33 -34.29
C LYS A 11 -77.90 -31.15 -33.04
N LEU A 12 -78.95 -30.79 -32.30
CA LEU A 12 -79.41 -31.51 -31.11
C LEU A 12 -80.28 -32.74 -31.44
N LEU A 13 -80.83 -32.86 -32.66
CA LEU A 13 -81.59 -34.04 -33.09
C LEU A 13 -80.68 -35.27 -33.25
N GLN A 14 -81.20 -36.45 -32.90
CA GLN A 14 -80.51 -37.72 -33.17
C GLN A 14 -80.44 -37.98 -34.69
N LYS A 15 -79.35 -38.62 -35.14
CA LYS A 15 -79.09 -38.88 -36.57
C LYS A 15 -80.24 -39.56 -37.35
N PRO A 16 -80.95 -40.58 -36.81
CA PRO A 16 -82.05 -41.24 -37.52
C PRO A 16 -83.19 -40.28 -37.91
N TRP A 17 -83.51 -39.35 -37.00
CA TRP A 17 -84.55 -38.34 -37.18
C TRP A 17 -84.13 -37.24 -38.16
N GLN A 18 -82.83 -36.92 -38.20
CA GLN A 18 -82.27 -36.06 -39.25
C GLN A 18 -82.46 -36.68 -40.64
N GLY A 19 -82.33 -38.01 -40.79
CA GLY A 19 -82.53 -38.72 -42.06
C GLY A 19 -83.92 -38.55 -42.65
N ILE A 20 -84.97 -38.73 -41.83
CA ILE A 20 -86.36 -38.53 -42.26
C ILE A 20 -86.65 -37.06 -42.57
N LEU A 21 -86.14 -36.13 -41.76
CA LEU A 21 -86.30 -34.71 -42.04
C LEU A 21 -85.62 -34.32 -43.35
N LEU A 22 -84.46 -34.92 -43.66
CA LEU A 22 -83.77 -34.72 -44.94
C LEU A 22 -84.59 -35.29 -46.10
N LEU A 23 -85.16 -36.50 -46.00
CA LEU A 23 -86.08 -37.02 -47.04
C LEU A 23 -87.24 -36.07 -47.31
N ALA A 24 -87.84 -35.50 -46.26
CA ALA A 24 -88.94 -34.56 -46.39
C ALA A 24 -88.52 -33.21 -46.97
N LEU A 25 -87.32 -32.73 -46.64
CA LEU A 25 -86.75 -31.53 -47.24
C LEU A 25 -86.33 -31.74 -48.70
N HIS A 26 -86.05 -32.97 -49.11
CA HIS A 26 -85.68 -33.35 -50.48
C HIS A 26 -86.87 -33.72 -51.37
N GLU A 27 -88.09 -33.79 -50.84
CA GLU A 27 -89.34 -34.08 -51.56
C GLU A 27 -89.23 -35.33 -52.46
N VAL A 28 -88.63 -36.41 -51.94
CA VAL A 28 -88.31 -37.62 -52.72
C VAL A 28 -89.59 -38.36 -53.20
N GLU A 29 -89.58 -38.83 -54.46
CA GLU A 29 -90.68 -39.56 -55.13
C GLU A 29 -90.30 -41.03 -55.46
N ALA A 30 -91.29 -41.91 -55.69
CA ALA A 30 -91.10 -43.33 -56.03
C ALA A 30 -90.91 -43.57 -57.55
N PRO A 31 -90.05 -44.53 -57.98
CA PRO A 31 -89.82 -44.82 -59.41
C PRO A 31 -91.02 -45.53 -60.10
N GLY A 32 -91.31 -45.19 -61.37
CA GLY A 32 -92.43 -45.73 -62.17
C GLY A 32 -92.13 -47.05 -62.88
N VAL A 33 -93.17 -47.83 -63.23
CA VAL A 33 -93.12 -49.17 -63.86
C VAL A 33 -93.47 -49.07 -65.36
N ASP A 34 -92.59 -49.44 -66.30
CA ASP A 34 -92.87 -49.42 -67.76
C ASP A 34 -92.61 -50.79 -68.44
N GLU A 35 -93.54 -51.21 -69.32
CA GLU A 35 -93.44 -52.27 -70.33
C GLU A 35 -92.97 -51.69 -71.70
N ASP A 36 -91.96 -52.33 -72.30
CA ASP A 36 -91.53 -52.44 -73.72
C ASP A 36 -91.36 -51.22 -74.68
N GLU A 37 -90.07 -51.04 -75.07
CA GLU A 37 -89.39 -50.63 -76.32
C GLU A 37 -89.98 -49.68 -77.41
N ASP A 38 -89.12 -48.69 -77.75
CA ASP A 38 -88.65 -48.23 -79.08
C ASP A 38 -88.99 -46.80 -79.64
N ASP A 39 -87.89 -46.10 -79.98
CA ASP A 39 -87.65 -44.94 -80.86
C ASP A 39 -88.25 -43.51 -80.60
N GLY A 40 -87.40 -42.59 -80.11
CA GLY A 40 -87.55 -41.12 -80.25
C GLY A 40 -86.96 -40.29 -79.08
N PRO A 41 -86.36 -39.10 -79.28
CA PRO A 41 -85.17 -38.66 -78.54
C PRO A 41 -85.40 -37.80 -77.29
N THR A 42 -84.29 -37.53 -76.55
CA THR A 42 -84.07 -36.60 -75.40
C THR A 42 -84.47 -37.12 -74.01
N MET A 43 -83.78 -36.93 -72.88
CA MET A 43 -82.53 -36.27 -72.42
C MET A 43 -82.31 -36.70 -70.93
N PRO A 44 -81.34 -36.13 -70.19
CA PRO A 44 -79.99 -36.62 -69.97
C PRO A 44 -79.79 -37.36 -68.63
N SER A 45 -78.94 -38.39 -68.69
CA SER A 45 -78.24 -38.96 -67.55
C SER A 45 -77.48 -37.87 -66.77
N ARG A 46 -77.64 -37.83 -65.45
CA ARG A 46 -76.63 -37.28 -64.53
C ARG A 46 -76.34 -38.25 -63.39
N SER A 47 -75.81 -39.41 -63.75
CA SER A 47 -74.76 -40.01 -62.94
C SER A 47 -73.47 -39.22 -63.14
N PRO A 48 -72.75 -38.80 -62.10
CA PRO A 48 -71.32 -38.54 -62.20
C PRO A 48 -70.57 -39.70 -61.53
N ARG A 49 -70.14 -40.69 -62.33
CA ARG A 49 -69.09 -41.63 -61.96
C ARG A 49 -67.80 -41.23 -62.68
N GLY A 50 -66.75 -40.94 -61.91
CA GLY A 50 -65.38 -40.65 -62.37
C GLY A 50 -64.71 -39.58 -61.49
N ALA A 51 -63.97 -39.87 -60.41
CA ALA A 51 -62.61 -40.44 -60.37
C ALA A 51 -61.68 -39.78 -61.41
N ARG A 52 -60.54 -39.11 -61.12
CA ARG A 52 -59.61 -39.15 -59.97
C ARG A 52 -58.65 -37.96 -60.04
N SER A 53 -58.04 -37.66 -58.87
CA SER A 53 -56.75 -36.98 -58.62
C SER A 53 -56.75 -35.45 -58.42
N ARG A 54 -56.82 -35.03 -57.14
CA ARG A 54 -55.64 -34.51 -56.41
C ARG A 54 -55.95 -34.26 -54.92
N ARG A 55 -55.25 -35.03 -54.07
CA ARG A 55 -54.56 -34.62 -52.83
C ARG A 55 -55.09 -33.37 -52.11
N GLY A 56 -55.65 -33.54 -50.91
CA GLY A 56 -55.70 -32.45 -49.93
C GLY A 56 -56.75 -32.58 -48.83
N ARG A 57 -56.26 -32.87 -47.62
CA ARG A 57 -56.80 -32.42 -46.32
C ARG A 57 -58.16 -32.99 -45.86
N ARG A 58 -58.06 -33.78 -44.79
CA ARG A 58 -59.13 -34.16 -43.86
C ARG A 58 -60.09 -33.00 -43.59
N GLY A 59 -61.39 -33.31 -43.62
CA GLY A 59 -62.38 -32.61 -42.80
C GLY A 59 -63.38 -31.72 -43.53
N ALA A 60 -63.86 -32.11 -44.71
CA ALA A 60 -65.14 -31.62 -45.22
C ALA A 60 -66.11 -32.81 -45.22
N ARG A 61 -67.06 -32.82 -44.28
CA ARG A 61 -68.21 -33.74 -44.30
C ARG A 61 -68.98 -33.43 -45.58
N SER A 62 -68.76 -34.24 -46.62
CA SER A 62 -69.70 -34.31 -47.74
C SER A 62 -71.05 -34.64 -47.13
N SER A 63 -72.07 -33.84 -47.44
CA SER A 63 -73.46 -34.20 -47.22
C SER A 63 -73.67 -35.57 -47.86
N GLY A 64 -73.74 -36.60 -47.02
CA GLY A 64 -74.10 -37.95 -47.43
C GLY A 64 -75.46 -37.91 -48.12
N SER A 65 -75.73 -38.93 -48.93
CA SER A 65 -77.06 -39.10 -49.51
C SER A 65 -78.09 -39.06 -48.36
N PRO A 66 -79.30 -38.50 -48.53
CA PRO A 66 -80.35 -38.55 -47.49
C PRO A 66 -80.59 -39.96 -46.93
N LEU A 67 -80.26 -40.98 -47.73
CA LEU A 67 -80.28 -42.40 -47.40
C LEU A 67 -79.22 -42.85 -46.37
N ASP A 68 -78.10 -42.13 -46.21
CA ASP A 68 -77.01 -42.49 -45.29
C ASP A 68 -77.35 -42.24 -43.82
N HIS A 69 -78.40 -41.47 -43.55
CA HIS A 69 -78.88 -41.15 -42.18
C HIS A 69 -80.15 -41.92 -41.80
N LEU A 70 -80.74 -42.66 -42.75
CA LEU A 70 -81.86 -43.56 -42.46
C LEU A 70 -81.34 -44.87 -41.89
N PRO A 71 -81.92 -45.38 -40.79
CA PRO A 71 -81.64 -46.72 -40.30
C PRO A 71 -81.85 -47.80 -41.37
N THR A 72 -81.20 -48.95 -41.20
CA THR A 72 -81.49 -50.13 -42.04
C THR A 72 -82.81 -50.77 -41.62
N VAL A 73 -83.35 -51.67 -42.44
CA VAL A 73 -84.59 -52.40 -42.13
C VAL A 73 -84.45 -53.17 -40.82
N GLU A 74 -83.31 -53.84 -40.62
CA GLU A 74 -82.99 -54.61 -39.40
C GLU A 74 -82.93 -53.71 -38.16
N ASP A 75 -82.25 -52.55 -38.24
CA ASP A 75 -82.13 -51.60 -37.11
C ASP A 75 -83.50 -51.14 -36.58
N VAL A 76 -84.47 -50.93 -37.49
CA VAL A 76 -85.83 -50.48 -37.13
C VAL A 76 -86.66 -51.60 -36.52
N LEU A 77 -86.42 -52.84 -36.95
CA LEU A 77 -87.13 -54.03 -36.45
C LEU A 77 -86.60 -54.47 -35.09
N GLU A 78 -85.29 -54.35 -34.85
CA GLU A 78 -84.65 -54.70 -33.58
C GLU A 78 -84.88 -53.64 -32.49
N ASP A 79 -84.93 -52.36 -32.86
CA ASP A 79 -85.08 -51.27 -31.90
C ASP A 79 -86.55 -50.94 -31.57
N SER A 80 -87.01 -51.50 -30.46
CA SER A 80 -88.35 -51.26 -29.90
C SER A 80 -88.59 -49.82 -29.40
N THR A 81 -87.56 -48.97 -29.33
CA THR A 81 -87.69 -47.59 -28.84
C THR A 81 -88.19 -46.60 -29.91
N PHE A 82 -88.13 -46.96 -31.19
CA PHE A 82 -88.65 -46.11 -32.25
C PHE A 82 -90.19 -46.13 -32.28
N PRO A 83 -90.84 -44.94 -32.36
CA PRO A 83 -92.29 -44.88 -32.51
C PRO A 83 -92.76 -45.64 -33.75
N PRO A 84 -93.94 -46.30 -33.71
CA PRO A 84 -94.49 -47.03 -34.85
C PRO A 84 -94.52 -46.21 -36.14
N ALA A 85 -94.86 -44.92 -36.05
CA ALA A 85 -94.88 -43.98 -37.17
C ALA A 85 -93.49 -43.75 -37.80
N PHE A 86 -92.45 -43.67 -36.97
CA PHE A 86 -91.06 -43.55 -37.43
C PHE A 86 -90.63 -44.82 -38.15
N GLY A 87 -90.90 -45.98 -37.53
CA GLY A 87 -90.57 -47.26 -38.14
C GLY A 87 -91.29 -47.49 -39.46
N PHE A 88 -92.59 -47.17 -39.53
CA PHE A 88 -93.37 -47.23 -40.77
C PHE A 88 -92.79 -46.30 -41.85
N ALA A 89 -92.41 -45.07 -41.50
CA ALA A 89 -91.81 -44.13 -42.45
C ALA A 89 -90.48 -44.65 -43.03
N VAL A 90 -89.60 -45.19 -42.20
CA VAL A 90 -88.31 -45.73 -42.67
C VAL A 90 -88.51 -46.96 -43.55
N LEU A 91 -89.36 -47.91 -43.14
CA LEU A 91 -89.61 -49.13 -43.92
C LEU A 91 -90.29 -48.83 -45.26
N THR A 92 -91.22 -47.88 -45.30
CA THR A 92 -91.85 -47.42 -46.55
C THR A 92 -90.83 -46.76 -47.48
N ALA A 93 -89.92 -45.95 -46.93
CA ALA A 93 -88.83 -45.35 -47.70
C ALA A 93 -87.85 -46.37 -48.26
N ARG A 94 -87.47 -47.38 -47.48
CA ARG A 94 -86.58 -48.46 -47.93
C ARG A 94 -87.25 -49.33 -48.99
N LYS A 95 -88.51 -49.74 -48.80
CA LYS A 95 -89.25 -50.54 -49.80
C LYS A 95 -89.36 -49.82 -51.14
N ALA A 96 -89.56 -48.51 -51.13
CA ALA A 96 -89.71 -47.73 -52.37
C ALA A 96 -88.39 -47.36 -53.05
N LEU A 97 -87.31 -47.12 -52.29
CA LEU A 97 -86.02 -46.67 -52.82
C LEU A 97 -85.06 -47.82 -53.12
N ASP A 98 -85.14 -48.90 -52.36
CA ASP A 98 -84.27 -50.09 -52.44
C ASP A 98 -85.10 -51.33 -52.86
N ALA A 99 -86.01 -51.18 -53.82
CA ALA A 99 -86.99 -52.21 -54.20
C ALA A 99 -86.35 -53.54 -54.67
N ASP A 100 -85.19 -53.48 -55.32
CA ASP A 100 -84.44 -54.66 -55.80
C ASP A 100 -83.81 -55.47 -54.65
N GLU A 101 -83.63 -54.87 -53.47
CA GLU A 101 -83.04 -55.49 -52.27
C GLU A 101 -84.11 -55.83 -51.20
N TRP A 102 -85.40 -55.61 -51.50
CA TRP A 102 -86.49 -55.83 -50.56
C TRP A 102 -86.85 -57.31 -50.43
N ASP A 103 -86.74 -57.87 -49.22
CA ASP A 103 -87.21 -59.23 -48.90
C ASP A 103 -88.70 -59.22 -48.53
N GLU A 104 -89.49 -60.04 -49.23
CA GLU A 104 -90.94 -60.21 -49.02
C GLU A 104 -91.29 -60.59 -47.57
N ALA A 105 -90.37 -61.18 -46.80
CA ALA A 105 -90.57 -61.45 -45.38
C ALA A 105 -90.82 -60.18 -44.55
N HIS A 106 -90.33 -59.01 -44.99
CA HIS A 106 -90.50 -57.72 -44.31
C HIS A 106 -91.85 -57.05 -44.59
N ASP A 107 -92.68 -57.61 -45.48
CA ASP A 107 -94.03 -57.09 -45.72
C ASP A 107 -94.95 -57.29 -44.52
N ALA A 108 -94.79 -58.38 -43.76
CA ALA A 108 -95.58 -58.61 -42.56
C ALA A 108 -95.28 -57.58 -41.44
N PRO A 109 -94.02 -57.29 -41.08
CA PRO A 109 -93.67 -56.21 -40.14
C PRO A 109 -94.08 -54.81 -40.63
N LEU A 110 -93.94 -54.51 -41.93
CA LEU A 110 -94.39 -53.24 -42.51
C LEU A 110 -95.91 -53.07 -42.33
N GLN A 111 -96.67 -54.13 -42.58
CA GLN A 111 -98.12 -54.15 -42.41
C GLN A 111 -98.52 -54.03 -40.93
N GLU A 112 -97.79 -54.68 -40.01
CA GLU A 112 -98.03 -54.55 -38.57
C GLU A 112 -97.84 -53.11 -38.08
N ARG A 113 -96.79 -52.42 -38.54
CA ARG A 113 -96.53 -51.01 -38.21
C ARG A 113 -97.59 -50.10 -38.83
N LEU A 114 -98.07 -50.40 -40.05
CA LEU A 114 -99.20 -49.69 -40.67
C LEU A 114 -100.47 -49.83 -39.83
N ASP A 115 -100.81 -51.03 -39.41
CA ASP A 115 -102.00 -51.31 -38.58
C ASP A 115 -101.92 -50.60 -37.23
N LEU A 116 -100.74 -50.57 -36.60
CA LEU A 116 -100.50 -49.80 -35.37
C LEU A 116 -100.67 -48.30 -35.59
N CYS A 117 -100.16 -47.74 -36.70
CA CYS A 117 -100.33 -46.32 -37.01
C CYS A 117 -101.79 -45.95 -37.29
N LEU A 118 -102.57 -46.84 -37.92
CA LEU A 118 -104.00 -46.65 -38.15
C LEU A 118 -104.83 -46.77 -36.85
N LYS A 119 -104.38 -47.60 -35.91
CA LYS A 119 -105.09 -47.86 -34.65
C LYS A 119 -104.82 -46.79 -33.59
N ASP A 120 -103.55 -46.47 -33.35
CA ASP A 120 -103.12 -45.62 -32.23
C ASP A 120 -102.95 -44.14 -32.64
N GLY A 121 -102.99 -43.87 -33.95
CA GLY A 121 -102.75 -42.56 -34.54
C GLY A 121 -101.27 -42.16 -34.56
N VAL A 122 -100.94 -41.15 -35.35
CA VAL A 122 -99.58 -40.63 -35.50
C VAL A 122 -99.50 -39.18 -35.03
N HIS A 123 -98.34 -38.77 -34.53
CA HIS A 123 -98.12 -37.39 -34.12
C HIS A 123 -98.39 -36.43 -35.31
N PRO A 124 -99.03 -35.26 -35.10
CA PRO A 124 -99.35 -34.30 -36.17
C PRO A 124 -98.17 -33.86 -37.06
N VAL A 125 -96.93 -34.01 -36.58
CA VAL A 125 -95.70 -33.72 -37.33
C VAL A 125 -95.58 -34.62 -38.56
N TRP A 126 -96.04 -35.87 -38.47
CA TRP A 126 -96.01 -36.82 -39.58
C TRP A 126 -96.93 -36.41 -40.73
N ALA A 127 -98.05 -35.74 -40.43
CA ALA A 127 -98.92 -35.19 -41.48
C ALA A 127 -98.22 -34.07 -42.26
N GLU A 128 -97.45 -33.21 -41.58
CA GLU A 128 -96.68 -32.15 -42.25
C GLU A 128 -95.47 -32.72 -43.02
N VAL A 129 -94.81 -33.77 -42.48
CA VAL A 129 -93.77 -34.52 -43.18
C VAL A 129 -94.31 -35.18 -44.46
N ALA A 130 -95.48 -35.84 -44.38
CA ALA A 130 -96.13 -36.52 -45.50
C ALA A 130 -96.59 -35.55 -46.61
N ARG A 131 -96.98 -34.32 -46.26
CA ARG A 131 -97.29 -33.28 -47.27
C ARG A 131 -96.09 -32.89 -48.12
N ARG A 132 -94.90 -32.93 -47.54
CA ARG A 132 -93.67 -32.50 -48.22
C ARG A 132 -92.86 -33.65 -48.80
N CYS A 133 -93.08 -34.88 -48.33
CA CYS A 133 -92.45 -36.08 -48.87
C CYS A 133 -93.48 -36.95 -49.58
N PRO A 134 -93.60 -36.89 -50.91
CA PRO A 134 -94.57 -37.70 -51.66
C PRO A 134 -94.45 -39.20 -51.36
N LEU A 135 -93.23 -39.69 -51.15
CA LEU A 135 -92.94 -41.07 -50.81
C LEU A 135 -93.58 -41.53 -49.47
N LEU A 136 -93.81 -40.60 -48.54
CA LEU A 136 -94.45 -40.85 -47.25
C LEU A 136 -95.90 -40.34 -47.20
N ALA A 137 -96.50 -40.00 -48.34
CA ALA A 137 -97.83 -39.37 -48.41
C ALA A 137 -98.92 -40.18 -47.68
N GLN A 138 -98.78 -41.50 -47.57
CA GLN A 138 -99.72 -42.37 -46.84
C GLN A 138 -99.91 -41.95 -45.38
N LEU A 139 -98.86 -41.41 -44.74
CA LEU A 139 -98.91 -40.93 -43.35
C LEU A 139 -99.84 -39.72 -43.17
N SER A 140 -100.19 -38.98 -44.23
CA SER A 140 -101.16 -37.88 -44.16
C SER A 140 -102.60 -38.34 -43.94
N GLY A 141 -102.90 -39.61 -44.23
CA GLY A 141 -104.23 -40.21 -44.07
C GLY A 141 -104.47 -40.87 -42.71
N PHE A 142 -103.47 -40.91 -41.83
CA PHE A 142 -103.59 -41.56 -40.53
C PHE A 142 -104.20 -40.63 -39.46
N PRO A 143 -104.97 -41.14 -38.48
CA PRO A 143 -105.56 -40.33 -37.43
C PRO A 143 -104.48 -39.69 -36.52
N GLU A 144 -104.72 -38.48 -36.00
CA GLU A 144 -103.76 -37.78 -35.12
C GLU A 144 -103.82 -38.29 -33.67
N GLY A 145 -102.66 -38.58 -33.06
CA GLY A 145 -102.53 -39.04 -31.66
C GLY A 145 -102.16 -37.92 -30.64
N GLU A 146 -102.50 -38.09 -29.35
CA GLU A 146 -102.20 -37.13 -28.26
C GLU A 146 -100.70 -37.00 -27.97
N THR A 147 -100.20 -35.77 -27.74
CA THR A 147 -98.77 -35.47 -27.52
C THR A 147 -98.44 -35.23 -26.04
N THR A 148 -97.43 -35.93 -25.48
CA THR A 148 -96.90 -35.71 -24.12
C THR A 148 -95.58 -34.94 -24.14
N GLU A 149 -95.48 -33.81 -23.43
CA GLU A 149 -94.23 -33.02 -23.28
C GLU A 149 -93.33 -33.58 -22.15
N ALA A 150 -91.99 -33.48 -22.32
CA ALA A 150 -90.99 -33.99 -21.38
C ALA A 150 -90.63 -32.97 -20.27
N VAL A 151 -90.41 -33.46 -19.03
CA VAL A 151 -90.15 -32.66 -17.82
C VAL A 151 -88.69 -32.21 -17.73
N ALA A 152 -88.44 -30.91 -17.51
CA ALA A 152 -87.10 -30.33 -17.32
C ALA A 152 -86.54 -30.59 -15.89
N VAL A 153 -85.24 -30.86 -15.79
CA VAL A 153 -84.51 -31.06 -14.52
C VAL A 153 -84.15 -29.71 -13.91
N THR A 154 -84.55 -29.45 -12.65
CA THR A 154 -84.22 -28.23 -11.91
C THR A 154 -83.06 -28.47 -10.93
N GLY A 155 -81.88 -27.91 -11.20
CA GLY A 155 -80.71 -27.94 -10.31
C GLY A 155 -79.86 -26.66 -10.42
N THR A 156 -79.00 -26.39 -9.44
CA THR A 156 -78.06 -25.24 -9.41
C THR A 156 -76.60 -25.72 -9.49
N LEU A 157 -75.74 -24.95 -10.16
CA LEU A 157 -74.31 -25.29 -10.30
C LEU A 157 -73.58 -25.13 -8.95
N ASN A 158 -72.76 -26.11 -8.59
CA ASN A 158 -71.86 -25.99 -7.44
C ASN A 158 -70.66 -25.09 -7.78
N LEU A 159 -70.67 -23.85 -7.30
CA LEU A 159 -69.63 -22.86 -7.58
C LEU A 159 -68.25 -23.21 -7.02
N ALA A 160 -68.15 -24.16 -6.09
CA ALA A 160 -66.84 -24.66 -5.64
C ALA A 160 -66.01 -25.26 -6.79
N LEU A 161 -66.66 -25.78 -7.85
CA LEU A 161 -65.99 -26.28 -9.05
C LEU A 161 -65.39 -25.15 -9.92
N ALA A 162 -65.78 -23.90 -9.68
CA ALA A 162 -65.27 -22.73 -10.40
C ALA A 162 -64.21 -21.94 -9.61
N ASP A 163 -63.85 -22.39 -8.40
CA ASP A 163 -62.71 -21.86 -7.62
C ASP A 163 -61.38 -22.45 -8.12
N ILE A 164 -61.12 -22.30 -9.42
CA ILE A 164 -59.98 -22.91 -10.12
C ILE A 164 -59.19 -21.91 -10.96
N SER A 165 -57.89 -22.13 -11.16
CA SER A 165 -56.99 -21.18 -11.85
C SER A 165 -57.13 -21.15 -13.38
N GLY A 166 -57.79 -22.17 -13.94
CA GLY A 166 -57.91 -22.37 -15.39
C GLY A 166 -56.65 -22.94 -16.06
N GLU A 167 -55.66 -23.44 -15.31
CA GLU A 167 -54.48 -24.12 -15.91
C GLU A 167 -54.68 -25.62 -16.07
N ASP A 168 -55.40 -26.26 -15.14
CA ASP A 168 -55.67 -27.68 -15.20
C ASP A 168 -56.91 -27.95 -16.07
N SER A 169 -56.69 -28.63 -17.20
CA SER A 169 -57.76 -29.00 -18.13
C SER A 169 -58.77 -29.98 -17.50
N ASP A 170 -58.34 -30.78 -16.52
CA ASP A 170 -59.19 -31.76 -15.86
C ASP A 170 -60.13 -31.07 -14.85
N GLU A 171 -59.68 -29.98 -14.20
CA GLU A 171 -60.52 -29.11 -13.35
C GLU A 171 -61.57 -28.35 -14.18
N ILE A 172 -61.18 -27.80 -15.34
CA ILE A 172 -62.11 -27.13 -16.27
C ILE A 172 -63.14 -28.14 -16.81
N LEU A 173 -62.72 -29.36 -17.11
CA LEU A 173 -63.62 -30.42 -17.58
C LEU A 173 -64.69 -30.73 -16.54
N ALA A 174 -64.32 -30.86 -15.26
CA ALA A 174 -65.26 -31.13 -14.18
C ALA A 174 -66.31 -30.01 -14.01
N LEU A 175 -65.90 -28.74 -14.15
CA LEU A 175 -66.81 -27.60 -14.13
C LEU A 175 -67.82 -27.65 -15.28
N ILE A 176 -67.35 -27.95 -16.50
CA ILE A 176 -68.21 -27.98 -17.69
C ILE A 176 -69.16 -29.19 -17.67
N GLU A 177 -68.71 -30.37 -17.21
CA GLU A 177 -69.56 -31.55 -17.06
C GLU A 177 -70.69 -31.33 -16.05
N ALA A 178 -70.45 -30.55 -14.99
CA ALA A 178 -71.48 -30.17 -14.03
C ALA A 178 -72.44 -29.10 -14.56
N ALA A 179 -71.99 -28.23 -15.47
CA ALA A 179 -72.79 -27.16 -16.05
C ALA A 179 -73.68 -27.61 -17.23
N GLU A 180 -73.22 -28.55 -18.05
CA GLU A 180 -73.95 -29.03 -19.25
C GLU A 180 -75.41 -29.44 -19.02
N PRO A 181 -75.76 -30.26 -18.01
CA PRO A 181 -77.14 -30.70 -17.82
C PRO A 181 -78.08 -29.57 -17.33
N LEU A 182 -77.52 -28.47 -16.82
CA LEU A 182 -78.26 -27.33 -16.29
C LEU A 182 -78.61 -26.28 -17.36
N VAL A 183 -78.02 -26.39 -18.55
CA VAL A 183 -78.29 -25.51 -19.68
C VAL A 183 -79.40 -26.11 -20.55
N LEU A 184 -80.50 -25.35 -20.68
CA LEU A 184 -81.66 -25.72 -21.50
C LEU A 184 -81.65 -25.05 -22.88
N ASP A 185 -81.04 -23.87 -22.99
CA ASP A 185 -80.97 -23.13 -24.25
C ASP A 185 -80.07 -23.83 -25.27
N ALA A 186 -80.52 -23.89 -26.53
CA ALA A 186 -79.87 -24.68 -27.57
C ALA A 186 -78.44 -24.19 -27.88
N ALA A 187 -78.23 -22.88 -27.99
CA ALA A 187 -76.93 -22.33 -28.38
C ALA A 187 -75.83 -22.52 -27.31
N PRO A 188 -76.02 -22.17 -26.01
CA PRO A 188 -75.01 -22.43 -24.99
C PRO A 188 -74.79 -23.94 -24.75
N LYS A 189 -75.84 -24.77 -24.90
CA LYS A 189 -75.72 -26.23 -24.77
C LYS A 189 -74.88 -26.85 -25.89
N VAL A 190 -75.00 -26.36 -27.12
CA VAL A 190 -74.14 -26.78 -28.25
C VAL A 190 -72.68 -26.34 -28.02
N ALA A 191 -72.47 -25.15 -27.45
CA ALA A 191 -71.13 -24.67 -27.10
C ALA A 191 -70.47 -25.55 -26.02
N LEU A 192 -71.17 -25.90 -24.93
CA LEU A 192 -70.66 -26.81 -23.90
C LEU A 192 -70.38 -28.22 -24.45
N ASN A 193 -71.29 -28.76 -25.27
CA ASN A 193 -71.10 -30.06 -25.92
C ASN A 193 -69.95 -30.08 -26.96
N THR A 194 -69.48 -28.90 -27.39
CA THR A 194 -68.28 -28.76 -28.22
C THR A 194 -67.01 -28.71 -27.36
N LEU A 195 -67.06 -28.08 -26.20
CA LEU A 195 -65.94 -27.99 -25.26
C LEU A 195 -65.62 -29.33 -24.58
N LEU A 196 -66.63 -30.13 -24.21
CA LEU A 196 -66.45 -31.42 -23.53
C LEU A 196 -65.50 -32.39 -24.27
N PRO A 197 -65.68 -32.68 -25.58
CA PRO A 197 -64.74 -33.51 -26.33
C PRO A 197 -63.37 -32.86 -26.53
N GLN A 198 -63.30 -31.53 -26.59
CA GLN A 198 -62.02 -30.81 -26.74
C GLN A 198 -61.18 -30.96 -25.49
N LEU A 199 -61.77 -30.77 -24.31
CA LEU A 199 -61.10 -30.92 -23.01
C LEU A 199 -60.71 -32.38 -22.75
N ARG A 200 -61.61 -33.35 -22.98
CA ARG A 200 -61.30 -34.79 -22.86
C ARG A 200 -60.17 -35.23 -23.79
N ALA A 201 -60.04 -34.59 -24.95
CA ALA A 201 -58.97 -34.85 -25.91
C ALA A 201 -57.74 -33.92 -25.76
N ARG A 202 -57.71 -33.05 -24.74
CA ARG A 202 -56.68 -32.03 -24.48
C ARG A 202 -56.34 -31.18 -25.73
N LYS A 203 -57.37 -30.79 -26.47
CA LYS A 203 -57.27 -29.89 -27.64
C LYS A 203 -57.47 -28.44 -27.20
N SER A 204 -56.99 -27.49 -28.01
CA SER A 204 -57.22 -26.06 -27.79
C SER A 204 -58.72 -25.76 -27.71
N ILE A 205 -59.13 -25.12 -26.62
CA ILE A 205 -60.49 -24.63 -26.40
C ILE A 205 -60.64 -23.20 -26.92
N SER A 206 -61.87 -22.75 -27.10
CA SER A 206 -62.22 -21.38 -27.49
C SER A 206 -63.45 -20.92 -26.74
N LEU A 207 -63.48 -19.65 -26.33
CA LEU A 207 -64.66 -19.06 -25.71
C LEU A 207 -65.71 -18.76 -26.77
N ASP A 208 -66.81 -19.51 -26.77
CA ASP A 208 -67.95 -19.27 -27.64
C ASP A 208 -68.80 -18.10 -27.09
N PRO A 209 -69.22 -17.12 -27.92
CA PRO A 209 -70.07 -16.01 -27.48
C PRO A 209 -71.35 -16.46 -26.76
N ALA A 210 -71.92 -17.60 -27.11
CA ALA A 210 -73.14 -18.12 -26.48
C ALA A 210 -72.94 -18.45 -24.98
N LEU A 211 -71.70 -18.69 -24.54
CA LEU A 211 -71.39 -18.93 -23.13
C LEU A 211 -71.35 -17.64 -22.29
N ILE A 212 -71.12 -16.49 -22.93
CA ILE A 212 -71.06 -15.18 -22.25
C ILE A 212 -72.45 -14.77 -21.75
N ASP A 213 -73.49 -15.20 -22.45
CA ASP A 213 -74.89 -14.92 -22.15
C ASP A 213 -75.47 -15.82 -21.02
N LEU A 214 -74.68 -16.75 -20.46
CA LEU A 214 -75.10 -17.55 -19.32
C LEU A 214 -75.28 -16.68 -18.07
N GLU A 215 -76.45 -16.78 -17.43
CA GLU A 215 -76.80 -16.02 -16.24
C GLU A 215 -76.64 -16.82 -14.93
N GLY A 216 -76.49 -16.10 -13.82
CA GLY A 216 -76.40 -16.68 -12.49
C GLY A 216 -75.12 -17.51 -12.31
N GLY A 217 -75.19 -18.60 -11.56
CA GLY A 217 -74.00 -19.42 -11.26
C GLY A 217 -73.32 -20.05 -12.48
N LEU A 218 -74.03 -20.19 -13.62
CA LEU A 218 -73.48 -20.74 -14.86
C LEU A 218 -72.51 -19.77 -15.56
N SER A 219 -72.57 -18.47 -15.26
CA SER A 219 -71.65 -17.46 -15.78
C SER A 219 -70.18 -17.73 -15.41
N ALA A 220 -69.94 -18.49 -14.34
CA ALA A 220 -68.62 -18.92 -13.91
C ALA A 220 -67.86 -19.73 -14.98
N VAL A 221 -68.58 -20.45 -15.86
CA VAL A 221 -67.98 -21.22 -16.96
C VAL A 221 -67.28 -20.29 -17.95
N ALA A 222 -67.92 -19.20 -18.35
CA ALA A 222 -67.31 -18.23 -19.27
C ALA A 222 -66.12 -17.51 -18.63
N VAL A 223 -66.20 -17.19 -17.34
CA VAL A 223 -65.11 -16.57 -16.56
C VAL A 223 -63.89 -17.49 -16.52
N VAL A 224 -64.05 -18.76 -16.12
CA VAL A 224 -62.93 -19.72 -16.04
C VAL A 224 -62.35 -20.04 -17.42
N VAL A 225 -63.18 -20.18 -18.45
CA VAL A 225 -62.68 -20.43 -19.82
C VAL A 225 -61.91 -19.22 -20.35
N ALA A 226 -62.39 -17.99 -20.14
CA ALA A 226 -61.63 -16.79 -20.47
C ALA A 226 -60.28 -16.74 -19.72
N GLN A 227 -60.30 -17.08 -18.43
CA GLN A 227 -59.12 -17.14 -17.58
C GLN A 227 -58.10 -18.16 -18.10
N SER A 228 -58.54 -19.37 -18.50
CA SER A 228 -57.66 -20.41 -19.07
C SER A 228 -57.00 -20.00 -20.39
N LEU A 229 -57.65 -19.11 -21.15
CA LEU A 229 -57.18 -18.61 -22.43
C LEU A 229 -56.30 -17.36 -22.30
N GLY A 230 -56.12 -16.82 -21.08
CA GLY A 230 -55.44 -15.55 -20.85
C GLY A 230 -56.15 -14.36 -21.51
N GLN A 231 -57.47 -14.45 -21.69
CA GLN A 231 -58.30 -13.38 -22.25
C GLN A 231 -58.83 -12.47 -21.14
N PRO A 232 -59.16 -11.20 -21.43
CA PRO A 232 -59.84 -10.35 -20.47
C PRO A 232 -61.19 -10.97 -20.07
N LEU A 233 -61.51 -10.87 -18.78
CA LEU A 233 -62.75 -11.42 -18.24
C LEU A 233 -63.97 -10.75 -18.90
N PRO A 234 -64.95 -11.51 -19.44
CA PRO A 234 -66.16 -10.92 -20.02
C PRO A 234 -66.95 -10.14 -18.96
N GLU A 235 -67.15 -8.83 -19.17
CA GLU A 235 -67.79 -7.94 -18.19
C GLU A 235 -69.19 -8.42 -17.77
N ARG A 236 -69.98 -8.92 -18.73
CA ARG A 236 -71.33 -9.44 -18.45
C ARG A 236 -71.28 -10.69 -17.56
N SER A 237 -70.39 -11.63 -17.87
CA SER A 237 -70.29 -12.90 -17.13
C SER A 237 -69.71 -12.67 -15.73
N ILE A 238 -68.71 -11.79 -15.58
CA ILE A 238 -68.15 -11.48 -14.25
C ILE A 238 -69.15 -10.68 -13.39
N ALA A 239 -69.95 -9.77 -13.99
CA ALA A 239 -71.01 -9.06 -13.27
C ALA A 239 -72.16 -9.98 -12.85
N SER A 240 -72.50 -10.96 -13.70
CA SER A 240 -73.50 -11.99 -13.37
C SER A 240 -72.99 -12.92 -12.26
N LEU A 241 -71.71 -13.29 -12.28
CA LEU A 241 -71.08 -14.07 -11.22
C LEU A 241 -71.02 -13.28 -9.90
N GLU A 242 -70.66 -11.99 -9.94
CA GLU A 242 -70.60 -11.12 -8.76
C GLU A 242 -71.95 -10.99 -8.05
N ALA A 243 -73.05 -10.99 -8.81
CA ALA A 243 -74.40 -10.95 -8.25
C ALA A 243 -74.76 -12.23 -7.47
N VAL A 244 -74.07 -13.36 -7.72
CA VAL A 244 -74.31 -14.66 -7.07
C VAL A 244 -73.27 -14.95 -5.99
N ASP A 245 -71.99 -14.80 -6.31
CA ASP A 245 -70.86 -14.95 -5.41
C ASP A 245 -69.81 -13.88 -5.70
N LYS A 246 -69.93 -12.78 -4.98
CA LYS A 246 -68.97 -11.66 -5.04
C LYS A 246 -67.55 -12.10 -4.71
N GLY A 247 -67.37 -13.00 -3.73
CA GLY A 247 -66.06 -13.45 -3.32
C GLY A 247 -65.32 -14.18 -4.44
N LEU A 248 -66.02 -15.09 -5.14
CA LEU A 248 -65.44 -15.82 -6.28
C LEU A 248 -65.15 -14.91 -7.47
N ALA A 249 -66.02 -13.95 -7.77
CA ALA A 249 -65.78 -12.96 -8.83
C ALA A 249 -64.53 -12.10 -8.55
N ASP A 250 -64.36 -11.65 -7.30
CA ASP A 250 -63.19 -10.87 -6.88
C ASP A 250 -61.89 -11.69 -6.96
N LYS A 251 -61.91 -13.00 -6.61
CA LYS A 251 -60.74 -13.89 -6.79
C LYS A 251 -60.30 -14.00 -8.25
N HIS A 252 -61.25 -14.10 -9.19
CA HIS A 252 -60.93 -14.18 -10.63
C HIS A 252 -60.44 -12.86 -11.19
N ARG A 253 -61.01 -11.72 -10.75
CA ARG A 253 -60.50 -10.38 -11.09
C ARG A 253 -59.05 -10.20 -10.65
N ASP A 254 -58.76 -10.57 -9.41
CA ASP A 254 -57.42 -10.49 -8.85
C ASP A 254 -56.41 -11.39 -9.59
N LEU A 255 -56.78 -12.63 -9.91
CA LEU A 255 -55.92 -13.50 -10.72
C LEU A 255 -55.67 -12.91 -12.13
N CYS A 256 -56.68 -12.31 -12.76
CA CYS A 256 -56.54 -11.65 -14.06
C CYS A 256 -55.55 -10.47 -13.97
N ALA A 257 -55.67 -9.62 -12.94
CA ALA A 257 -54.77 -8.50 -12.71
C ALA A 257 -53.32 -8.97 -12.48
N LEU A 258 -53.11 -9.96 -11.62
CA LEU A 258 -51.79 -10.54 -11.33
C LEU A 258 -51.12 -11.12 -12.59
N ARG A 259 -51.89 -11.75 -13.49
CA ARG A 259 -51.36 -12.26 -14.77
C ARG A 259 -50.96 -11.16 -15.75
N SER A 260 -51.60 -9.99 -15.68
CA SER A 260 -51.19 -8.80 -16.43
C SER A 260 -50.06 -7.99 -15.77
N GLY A 261 -49.60 -8.40 -14.57
CA GLY A 261 -48.57 -7.70 -13.81
C GLY A 261 -49.09 -6.54 -12.95
N GLU A 262 -50.40 -6.41 -12.77
CA GLU A 262 -51.03 -5.42 -11.91
C GLU A 262 -51.38 -6.07 -10.56
N VAL A 263 -50.89 -5.50 -9.46
CA VAL A 263 -51.15 -5.98 -8.09
C VAL A 263 -52.21 -5.07 -7.47
N LEU A 264 -53.43 -5.58 -7.30
CA LEU A 264 -54.54 -4.81 -6.72
C LEU A 264 -54.42 -4.73 -5.20
N ASP A 265 -54.25 -5.89 -4.53
CA ASP A 265 -54.03 -6.01 -3.09
C ASP A 265 -53.06 -7.17 -2.83
N TRP A 266 -51.82 -6.81 -2.49
CA TRP A 266 -50.74 -7.79 -2.31
C TRP A 266 -50.95 -8.67 -1.08
N ASP A 267 -51.43 -8.12 0.03
CA ASP A 267 -51.66 -8.85 1.29
C ASP A 267 -52.78 -9.88 1.15
N LEU A 268 -53.88 -9.51 0.47
CA LEU A 268 -54.98 -10.45 0.17
C LEU A 268 -54.53 -11.56 -0.79
N SER A 269 -53.61 -11.26 -1.70
CA SER A 269 -53.13 -12.22 -2.70
C SER A 269 -52.12 -13.21 -2.11
N ARG A 270 -51.17 -12.74 -1.29
CA ARG A 270 -50.16 -13.60 -0.65
C ARG A 270 -50.75 -14.55 0.39
N THR A 271 -51.92 -14.23 0.95
CA THR A 271 -52.64 -15.02 1.96
C THR A 271 -53.81 -15.84 1.39
N ALA A 272 -53.95 -15.89 0.06
CA ALA A 272 -55.10 -16.51 -0.62
C ALA A 272 -55.30 -18.03 -0.35
N GLY A 273 -54.33 -18.70 0.27
CA GLY A 273 -54.42 -20.08 0.75
C GLY A 273 -54.14 -21.15 -0.32
N SER A 274 -53.76 -22.35 0.12
CA SER A 274 -53.28 -23.44 -0.76
C SER A 274 -54.32 -24.49 -1.15
N GLU A 275 -55.55 -24.39 -0.62
CA GLU A 275 -56.60 -25.41 -0.77
C GLU A 275 -57.17 -25.52 -2.20
N THR A 276 -57.21 -24.42 -2.93
CA THR A 276 -57.77 -24.35 -4.30
C THR A 276 -56.67 -24.03 -5.30
N SER A 277 -56.84 -24.46 -6.56
CA SER A 277 -55.87 -24.13 -7.61
C SER A 277 -55.87 -22.62 -7.91
N LEU A 278 -57.02 -21.95 -7.77
CA LEU A 278 -57.14 -20.49 -7.87
C LEU A 278 -56.37 -19.77 -6.77
N GLY A 279 -56.53 -20.17 -5.51
CA GLY A 279 -55.80 -19.60 -4.36
C GLY A 279 -54.28 -19.77 -4.49
N ARG A 280 -53.82 -20.99 -4.81
CA ARG A 280 -52.39 -21.28 -5.04
C ARG A 280 -51.77 -20.42 -6.12
N MET A 281 -52.48 -20.22 -7.23
CA MET A 281 -51.96 -19.42 -8.34
C MET A 281 -51.85 -17.93 -7.98
N ARG A 282 -52.87 -17.38 -7.30
CA ARG A 282 -52.85 -15.99 -6.82
C ARG A 282 -51.68 -15.75 -5.85
N GLN A 283 -51.51 -16.64 -4.89
CA GLN A 283 -50.40 -16.59 -3.93
C GLN A 283 -49.03 -16.65 -4.63
N ARG A 284 -48.87 -17.57 -5.59
CA ARG A 284 -47.64 -17.69 -6.38
C ARG A 284 -47.33 -16.42 -7.16
N LEU A 285 -48.29 -15.88 -7.90
CA LEU A 285 -48.08 -14.69 -8.74
C LEU A 285 -47.86 -13.42 -7.90
N ALA A 286 -48.45 -13.33 -6.71
CA ALA A 286 -48.19 -12.25 -5.76
C ALA A 286 -46.74 -12.25 -5.27
N TRP A 287 -46.16 -13.41 -4.97
CA TRP A 287 -44.75 -13.50 -4.58
C TRP A 287 -43.79 -13.22 -5.73
N MET A 288 -44.19 -13.46 -6.99
CA MET A 288 -43.38 -13.06 -8.16
C MET A 288 -43.33 -11.54 -8.36
N ASN A 289 -44.25 -10.77 -7.76
CA ASN A 289 -44.24 -9.31 -7.79
C ASN A 289 -44.39 -8.78 -6.35
N PRO A 290 -43.37 -8.96 -5.50
CA PRO A 290 -43.50 -8.64 -4.10
C PRO A 290 -43.49 -7.12 -3.89
N ASP A 291 -44.46 -6.63 -3.12
CA ASP A 291 -44.59 -5.21 -2.76
C ASP A 291 -43.60 -4.80 -1.66
N GLU A 292 -43.31 -3.50 -1.52
CA GLU A 292 -42.38 -3.00 -0.48
C GLU A 292 -42.86 -3.28 0.95
N SER A 293 -44.17 -3.41 1.14
CA SER A 293 -44.78 -3.82 2.41
C SER A 293 -44.28 -5.19 2.92
N ALA A 294 -43.74 -6.04 2.04
CA ALA A 294 -43.12 -7.32 2.39
C ALA A 294 -41.95 -7.18 3.39
N ALA A 295 -41.25 -6.04 3.40
CA ALA A 295 -40.12 -5.78 4.30
C ALA A 295 -40.52 -5.75 5.81
N ALA A 296 -41.82 -5.61 6.09
CA ALA A 296 -42.36 -5.57 7.45
C ALA A 296 -42.87 -6.94 7.94
N LEU A 297 -42.82 -7.98 7.10
CA LEU A 297 -43.27 -9.33 7.46
C LEU A 297 -42.31 -10.04 8.41
N ASP A 298 -42.82 -11.07 9.10
CA ASP A 298 -42.05 -11.94 9.97
C ASP A 298 -41.23 -12.96 9.17
N SER A 299 -40.22 -13.54 9.82
CA SER A 299 -39.26 -14.45 9.19
C SER A 299 -39.95 -15.69 8.60
N ALA A 300 -40.90 -16.28 9.33
CA ALA A 300 -41.62 -17.47 8.87
C ALA A 300 -42.39 -17.23 7.57
N THR A 301 -43.10 -16.11 7.44
CA THR A 301 -43.86 -15.78 6.22
C THR A 301 -42.94 -15.51 5.04
N LEU A 302 -41.80 -14.85 5.27
CA LEU A 302 -40.82 -14.58 4.22
C LEU A 302 -40.10 -15.86 3.78
N GLU A 303 -39.84 -16.80 4.69
CA GLU A 303 -39.31 -18.13 4.37
C GLU A 303 -40.29 -18.93 3.49
N GLU A 304 -41.58 -18.92 3.82
CA GLU A 304 -42.62 -19.50 2.96
C GLU A 304 -42.63 -18.86 1.56
N GLY A 305 -42.52 -17.54 1.48
CA GLY A 305 -42.36 -16.79 0.23
C GLY A 305 -41.16 -17.25 -0.60
N LEU A 306 -40.00 -17.42 0.05
CA LEU A 306 -38.77 -17.88 -0.59
C LEU A 306 -38.88 -19.30 -1.14
N THR A 307 -39.42 -20.24 -0.36
CA THR A 307 -39.61 -21.62 -0.83
C THR A 307 -40.53 -21.68 -2.06
N MET A 308 -41.56 -20.82 -2.11
CA MET A 308 -42.43 -20.69 -3.28
C MET A 308 -41.68 -20.15 -4.50
N LEU A 309 -40.87 -19.10 -4.34
CA LEU A 309 -40.07 -18.54 -5.42
C LEU A 309 -39.03 -19.53 -5.96
N GLU A 310 -38.38 -20.28 -5.08
CA GLU A 310 -37.42 -21.32 -5.44
C GLU A 310 -38.08 -22.47 -6.21
N SER A 311 -39.26 -22.92 -5.77
CA SER A 311 -40.03 -23.98 -6.46
C SER A 311 -40.42 -23.61 -7.90
N VAL A 312 -40.50 -22.30 -8.19
CA VAL A 312 -40.92 -21.74 -9.48
C VAL A 312 -39.73 -21.31 -10.35
N SER A 313 -38.50 -21.42 -9.84
CA SER A 313 -37.29 -20.88 -10.50
C SER A 313 -37.47 -19.41 -10.87
N ALA A 314 -37.92 -18.60 -9.91
CA ALA A 314 -38.07 -17.17 -10.09
C ALA A 314 -36.73 -16.48 -10.44
N PRO A 315 -36.75 -15.32 -11.13
CA PRO A 315 -35.55 -14.55 -11.41
C PRO A 315 -34.73 -14.23 -10.16
N GLY A 316 -33.41 -14.43 -10.22
CA GLY A 316 -32.47 -14.20 -9.11
C GLY A 316 -32.69 -12.88 -8.34
N PRO A 317 -32.84 -11.71 -9.00
CA PRO A 317 -33.04 -10.44 -8.31
C PRO A 317 -34.29 -10.38 -7.41
N ILE A 318 -35.35 -11.12 -7.77
CA ILE A 318 -36.59 -11.17 -6.98
C ILE A 318 -36.38 -12.04 -5.74
N VAL A 319 -35.70 -13.18 -5.91
CA VAL A 319 -35.34 -14.07 -4.81
C VAL A 319 -34.41 -13.36 -3.83
N ASP A 320 -33.37 -12.68 -4.33
CA ASP A 320 -32.40 -11.97 -3.50
C ASP A 320 -33.06 -10.83 -2.71
N ARG A 321 -34.00 -10.09 -3.32
CA ARG A 321 -34.77 -9.04 -2.63
C ARG A 321 -35.56 -9.59 -1.45
N VAL A 322 -36.26 -10.72 -1.62
CA VAL A 322 -37.01 -11.35 -0.52
C VAL A 322 -36.05 -11.96 0.52
N ARG A 323 -34.89 -12.49 0.10
CA ARG A 323 -33.85 -12.98 1.03
C ARG A 323 -33.28 -11.85 1.90
N TRP A 324 -33.11 -10.65 1.35
CA TRP A 324 -32.71 -9.47 2.12
C TRP A 324 -33.74 -9.07 3.18
N TRP A 325 -35.03 -9.07 2.83
CA TRP A 325 -36.09 -8.81 3.80
C TRP A 325 -36.20 -9.91 4.86
N HIS A 326 -36.07 -11.17 4.46
CA HIS A 326 -36.04 -12.32 5.37
C HIS A 326 -34.91 -12.20 6.38
N LEU A 327 -33.70 -11.86 5.92
CA LEU A 327 -32.55 -11.61 6.80
C LEU A 327 -32.81 -10.44 7.77
N GLY A 328 -33.38 -9.34 7.27
CA GLY A 328 -33.79 -8.22 8.12
C GLY A 328 -34.84 -8.59 9.18
N ALA A 329 -35.78 -9.48 8.85
CA ALA A 329 -36.78 -10.01 9.78
C ALA A 329 -36.14 -10.95 10.83
N LEU A 330 -35.26 -11.86 10.42
CA LEU A 330 -34.52 -12.75 11.33
C LEU A 330 -33.72 -11.97 12.38
N VAL A 331 -33.10 -10.84 11.98
CA VAL A 331 -32.38 -9.96 12.90
C VAL A 331 -33.34 -9.22 13.84
N LYS A 332 -34.50 -8.74 13.36
CA LYS A 332 -35.54 -8.12 14.21
C LYS A 332 -36.12 -9.10 15.25
N GLU A 333 -36.17 -10.38 14.91
CA GLU A 333 -36.72 -11.46 15.74
C GLU A 333 -35.68 -12.14 16.65
N ASP A 334 -34.45 -11.65 16.69
CA ASP A 334 -33.36 -12.20 17.52
C ASP A 334 -32.96 -13.65 17.18
N ARG A 335 -33.21 -14.09 15.93
CA ARG A 335 -32.83 -15.41 15.40
C ARG A 335 -31.44 -15.40 14.78
N GLN A 336 -30.41 -15.14 15.60
CA GLN A 336 -29.04 -14.90 15.14
C GLN A 336 -28.42 -16.03 14.32
N ALA A 337 -28.58 -17.30 14.73
CA ALA A 337 -27.98 -18.44 14.01
C ALA A 337 -28.52 -18.59 12.58
N ASP A 338 -29.83 -18.40 12.42
CA ASP A 338 -30.51 -18.45 11.12
C ASP A 338 -30.13 -17.23 10.26
N ALA A 339 -29.97 -16.05 10.88
CA ALA A 339 -29.50 -14.85 10.20
C ALA A 339 -28.08 -15.02 9.64
N ILE A 340 -27.15 -15.63 10.39
CA ILE A 340 -25.79 -15.91 9.92
C ILE A 340 -25.80 -16.90 8.75
N ALA A 341 -26.59 -17.97 8.85
CA ALA A 341 -26.73 -18.95 7.76
C ALA A 341 -27.31 -18.31 6.49
N SER A 342 -28.33 -17.46 6.64
CA SER A 342 -28.92 -16.72 5.53
C SER A 342 -27.93 -15.74 4.92
N LEU A 343 -27.19 -14.96 5.72
CA LEU A 343 -26.19 -14.00 5.26
C LEU A 343 -25.07 -14.68 4.47
N THR A 344 -24.50 -15.77 5.00
CA THR A 344 -23.38 -16.48 4.36
C THR A 344 -23.76 -17.16 3.03
N SER A 345 -25.04 -17.44 2.81
CA SER A 345 -25.56 -18.00 1.57
C SER A 345 -25.76 -16.99 0.43
N LEU A 346 -25.67 -15.68 0.72
CA LEU A 346 -25.89 -14.62 -0.27
C LEU A 346 -24.69 -14.49 -1.22
N SER A 347 -24.98 -14.34 -2.52
CA SER A 347 -23.99 -13.91 -3.52
C SER A 347 -24.08 -12.40 -3.70
N VAL A 348 -22.95 -11.71 -3.64
CA VAL A 348 -22.84 -10.26 -3.80
C VAL A 348 -22.08 -10.01 -5.10
N ASP A 349 -22.81 -10.01 -6.21
CA ASP A 349 -22.25 -9.88 -7.57
C ASP A 349 -22.79 -8.64 -8.33
N GLY A 350 -23.32 -7.62 -7.64
CA GLY A 350 -23.90 -6.42 -8.28
C GLY A 350 -24.02 -5.18 -7.38
N GLU A 351 -24.83 -4.20 -7.79
CA GLU A 351 -25.18 -3.01 -6.99
C GLU A 351 -25.84 -3.45 -5.68
N VAL A 352 -25.07 -3.39 -4.60
CA VAL A 352 -25.52 -3.71 -3.24
C VAL A 352 -25.61 -2.42 -2.45
N ASP A 353 -26.72 -2.26 -1.73
CA ASP A 353 -26.83 -1.21 -0.73
C ASP A 353 -25.89 -1.52 0.44
N ALA A 354 -24.63 -1.09 0.28
CA ALA A 354 -23.55 -1.35 1.19
C ALA A 354 -23.81 -0.77 2.59
N GLN A 355 -24.63 0.29 2.69
CA GLN A 355 -24.97 0.90 3.97
C GLN A 355 -25.98 0.04 4.75
N THR A 356 -27.03 -0.42 4.08
CA THR A 356 -27.98 -1.38 4.68
C THR A 356 -27.28 -2.70 5.06
N LEU A 357 -26.35 -3.18 4.23
CA LEU A 357 -25.56 -4.38 4.54
C LEU A 357 -24.65 -4.18 5.75
N ALA A 358 -23.95 -3.04 5.82
CA ALA A 358 -23.11 -2.70 6.96
C ALA A 358 -23.92 -2.64 8.27
N ASP A 359 -25.04 -1.92 8.26
CA ASP A 359 -25.96 -1.82 9.40
C ASP A 359 -26.47 -3.18 9.87
N LEU A 360 -26.72 -4.09 8.94
CA LEU A 360 -27.20 -5.43 9.25
C LEU A 360 -26.11 -6.29 9.90
N VAL A 361 -24.86 -6.22 9.40
CA VAL A 361 -23.72 -6.91 10.00
C VAL A 361 -23.44 -6.37 11.41
N VAL A 362 -23.54 -5.05 11.62
CA VAL A 362 -23.43 -4.42 12.94
C VAL A 362 -24.50 -4.94 13.90
N ARG A 363 -25.75 -5.11 13.43
CA ARG A 363 -26.85 -5.63 14.27
C ARG A 363 -26.75 -7.12 14.57
N ILE A 364 -26.18 -7.91 13.65
CA ILE A 364 -25.94 -9.35 13.87
C ILE A 364 -24.87 -9.56 14.95
N ASP A 365 -23.86 -8.67 15.00
CA ASP A 365 -22.78 -8.68 16.00
C ASP A 365 -22.11 -10.06 16.17
N ALA A 366 -21.76 -10.69 15.03
CA ALA A 366 -21.12 -12.00 14.98
C ALA A 366 -19.80 -11.96 14.19
N VAL A 367 -18.82 -12.74 14.64
CA VAL A 367 -17.50 -12.84 13.98
C VAL A 367 -17.66 -13.41 12.58
N GLU A 368 -18.52 -14.41 12.40
CA GLU A 368 -18.81 -15.05 11.11
C GLU A 368 -19.39 -14.07 10.08
N ALA A 369 -20.25 -13.14 10.53
CA ALA A 369 -20.81 -12.09 9.67
C ALA A 369 -19.75 -11.07 9.24
N THR A 370 -18.84 -10.73 10.16
CA THR A 370 -17.71 -9.83 9.93
C THR A 370 -16.67 -10.42 8.97
N ASP A 371 -16.35 -11.70 9.15
CA ASP A 371 -15.44 -12.45 8.29
C ASP A 371 -16.02 -12.65 6.88
N TRP A 372 -17.31 -12.97 6.80
CA TRP A 372 -18.01 -13.06 5.52
C TRP A 372 -17.96 -11.73 4.76
N LEU A 373 -18.29 -10.61 5.41
CA LEU A 373 -18.24 -9.28 4.78
C LEU A 373 -16.83 -9.00 4.25
N SER A 374 -15.80 -9.25 5.06
CA SER A 374 -14.39 -9.09 4.66
C SER A 374 -14.04 -9.92 3.42
N SER A 375 -14.54 -11.16 3.33
CA SER A 375 -14.29 -12.06 2.18
C SER A 375 -15.00 -11.65 0.88
N VAL A 376 -16.04 -10.83 1.01
CA VAL A 376 -16.89 -10.37 -0.09
C VAL A 376 -16.50 -8.97 -0.56
N CYS A 377 -15.94 -8.13 0.33
CA CYS A 377 -15.57 -6.75 0.05
C CYS A 377 -14.79 -6.57 -1.26
N GLU A 378 -13.83 -7.45 -1.58
CA GLU A 378 -13.01 -7.35 -2.80
C GLU A 378 -13.81 -7.51 -4.10
N ARG A 379 -14.97 -8.19 -4.06
CA ARG A 379 -15.86 -8.38 -5.21
C ARG A 379 -16.84 -7.22 -5.42
N MET A 380 -16.99 -6.34 -4.43
CA MET A 380 -17.90 -5.20 -4.48
C MET A 380 -17.35 -4.06 -5.33
N GLU A 381 -18.24 -3.27 -5.92
CA GLU A 381 -17.86 -2.07 -6.69
C GLU A 381 -17.17 -1.02 -5.79
N ALA A 382 -16.36 -0.15 -6.38
CA ALA A 382 -15.58 0.84 -5.62
C ALA A 382 -16.43 1.75 -4.71
N PRO A 383 -17.61 2.28 -5.13
CA PRO A 383 -18.46 3.07 -4.25
C PRO A 383 -18.99 2.28 -3.05
N SER A 384 -19.32 1.00 -3.26
CA SER A 384 -19.79 0.09 -2.20
C SER A 384 -18.67 -0.23 -1.21
N ARG A 385 -17.45 -0.50 -1.70
CA ARG A 385 -16.26 -0.67 -0.85
C ARG A 385 -15.96 0.59 -0.04
N LEU A 386 -16.12 1.78 -0.64
CA LEU A 386 -15.90 3.05 0.05
C LEU A 386 -16.90 3.18 1.20
N ALA A 387 -18.19 2.97 0.95
CA ALA A 387 -19.23 3.01 1.99
C ALA A 387 -18.93 2.07 3.16
N ILE A 388 -18.45 0.85 2.90
CA ILE A 388 -18.00 -0.07 3.95
C ILE A 388 -16.80 0.50 4.71
N ALA A 389 -15.79 1.02 4.02
CA ALA A 389 -14.55 1.49 4.64
C ALA A 389 -14.78 2.68 5.61
N VAL A 390 -15.65 3.61 5.25
CA VAL A 390 -15.96 4.80 6.07
C VAL A 390 -17.05 4.56 7.13
N HIS A 391 -17.67 3.38 7.16
CA HIS A 391 -18.77 3.08 8.08
C HIS A 391 -18.31 3.04 9.55
N GLU A 392 -18.66 4.05 10.34
CA GLU A 392 -18.12 4.24 11.70
C GLU A 392 -18.43 3.08 12.65
N SER A 393 -19.62 2.48 12.55
CA SER A 393 -20.06 1.41 13.46
C SER A 393 -19.55 0.02 13.09
N LEU A 394 -18.93 -0.15 11.91
CA LEU A 394 -18.38 -1.45 11.54
C LEU A 394 -17.06 -1.73 12.25
N PRO A 395 -16.78 -2.99 12.62
CA PRO A 395 -15.46 -3.39 13.12
C PRO A 395 -14.33 -3.07 12.13
N SER A 396 -13.11 -2.92 12.64
CA SER A 396 -11.95 -2.53 11.83
C SER A 396 -11.58 -3.53 10.73
N GLY A 397 -11.84 -4.83 10.91
CA GLY A 397 -11.51 -5.89 9.94
C GLY A 397 -12.06 -5.65 8.52
N PRO A 398 -13.40 -5.60 8.32
CA PRO A 398 -14.01 -5.34 7.02
C PRO A 398 -13.62 -3.97 6.46
N ARG A 399 -13.59 -2.94 7.32
CA ARG A 399 -13.23 -1.57 6.94
C ARG A 399 -11.81 -1.48 6.38
N LEU A 400 -10.83 -2.09 7.05
CA LEU A 400 -9.45 -2.17 6.58
C LEU A 400 -9.33 -2.98 5.29
N THR A 401 -10.08 -4.07 5.16
CA THR A 401 -10.06 -4.91 3.95
C THR A 401 -10.58 -4.14 2.74
N ALA A 402 -11.72 -3.45 2.89
CA ALA A 402 -12.29 -2.59 1.85
C ALA A 402 -11.33 -1.44 1.50
N PHE A 403 -10.76 -0.77 2.50
CA PHE A 403 -9.77 0.30 2.30
C PHE A 403 -8.52 -0.19 1.54
N ARG A 404 -7.87 -1.27 2.00
CA ARG A 404 -6.68 -1.84 1.37
C ARG A 404 -6.94 -2.19 -0.08
N SER A 405 -8.07 -2.84 -0.36
CA SER A 405 -8.50 -3.20 -1.71
C SER A 405 -8.70 -1.97 -2.61
N LEU A 406 -9.30 -0.89 -2.09
CA LEU A 406 -9.47 0.36 -2.83
C LEU A 406 -8.12 1.00 -3.16
N GLN A 407 -7.26 1.16 -2.16
CA GLN A 407 -5.95 1.79 -2.34
C GLN A 407 -5.05 0.97 -3.29
N ASP A 408 -5.05 -0.35 -3.18
CA ASP A 408 -4.27 -1.24 -4.06
C ASP A 408 -4.77 -1.21 -5.51
N SER A 409 -6.04 -0.83 -5.73
CA SER A 409 -6.60 -0.58 -7.07
C SER A 409 -6.33 0.82 -7.63
N GLY A 410 -5.63 1.69 -6.89
CA GLY A 410 -5.33 3.07 -7.29
C GLY A 410 -6.51 4.03 -7.16
N PHE A 411 -7.47 3.75 -6.27
CA PHE A 411 -8.60 4.62 -5.98
C PHE A 411 -8.14 5.91 -5.27
N THR A 412 -8.58 7.07 -5.73
CA THR A 412 -8.30 8.37 -5.10
C THR A 412 -9.39 8.71 -4.09
N PHE A 413 -9.00 9.04 -2.87
CA PHE A 413 -9.94 9.38 -1.81
C PHE A 413 -10.24 10.89 -1.79
N SER A 414 -11.47 11.27 -1.44
CA SER A 414 -11.79 12.67 -1.12
C SER A 414 -11.31 13.00 0.29
N ALA A 415 -11.12 14.29 0.62
CA ALA A 415 -10.75 14.72 1.96
C ALA A 415 -11.75 14.25 3.03
N GLU A 416 -13.06 14.27 2.72
CA GLU A 416 -14.11 13.76 3.60
C GLU A 416 -13.98 12.26 3.86
N ALA A 417 -13.76 11.47 2.80
CA ALA A 417 -13.55 10.03 2.91
C ALA A 417 -12.28 9.71 3.71
N PHE A 418 -11.18 10.43 3.46
CA PHE A 418 -9.94 10.27 4.19
C PHE A 418 -10.14 10.53 5.69
N ASN A 419 -10.80 11.63 6.06
CA ASN A 419 -11.09 11.97 7.46
C ASN A 419 -11.87 10.86 8.18
N GLY A 420 -12.86 10.25 7.52
CA GLY A 420 -13.59 9.12 8.09
C GLY A 420 -12.80 7.80 8.15
N LEU A 421 -11.70 7.68 7.40
CA LEU A 421 -10.78 6.54 7.45
C LEU A 421 -9.71 6.68 8.55
N VAL A 422 -9.36 7.90 8.99
CA VAL A 422 -8.31 8.14 9.99
C VAL A 422 -8.43 7.23 11.23
N PRO A 423 -9.61 7.08 11.88
CA PRO A 423 -9.73 6.23 13.06
C PRO A 423 -9.33 4.78 12.81
N VAL A 424 -9.81 4.19 11.71
CA VAL A 424 -9.54 2.78 11.39
C VAL A 424 -8.10 2.56 10.92
N LEU A 425 -7.50 3.54 10.23
CA LEU A 425 -6.09 3.47 9.84
C LEU A 425 -5.15 3.53 11.04
N LEU A 426 -5.49 4.31 12.07
CA LEU A 426 -4.72 4.38 13.32
C LEU A 426 -4.86 3.08 14.12
N GLU A 427 -6.07 2.54 14.24
CA GLU A 427 -6.32 1.24 14.90
C GLU A 427 -5.57 0.10 14.20
N GLY A 428 -5.64 0.06 12.86
CA GLY A 428 -4.94 -0.93 12.03
C GLY A 428 -3.43 -0.70 11.89
N GLN A 429 -2.88 0.37 12.46
CA GLN A 429 -1.48 0.78 12.34
C GLN A 429 -0.99 0.88 10.88
N GLU A 430 -1.85 1.37 9.99
CA GLU A 430 -1.60 1.48 8.55
C GLU A 430 -0.73 2.71 8.18
N ILE A 431 0.36 2.93 8.92
CA ILE A 431 1.22 4.13 8.83
C ILE A 431 1.68 4.38 7.39
N ARG A 432 2.10 3.32 6.69
CA ARG A 432 2.60 3.44 5.32
C ARG A 432 1.50 3.81 4.33
N ARG A 433 0.33 3.17 4.44
CA ARG A 433 -0.80 3.44 3.55
C ARG A 433 -1.34 4.85 3.78
N MET A 434 -1.42 5.27 5.03
CA MET A 434 -1.77 6.63 5.41
C MET A 434 -0.75 7.65 4.90
N SER A 435 0.54 7.36 4.99
CA SER A 435 1.59 8.23 4.45
C SER A 435 1.41 8.49 2.95
N ARG A 436 1.00 7.48 2.17
CA ARG A 436 0.72 7.65 0.73
C ARG A 436 -0.46 8.55 0.49
N LEU A 437 -1.56 8.40 1.24
CA LEU A 437 -2.72 9.29 1.10
C LEU A 437 -2.38 10.74 1.42
N LEU A 438 -1.56 10.96 2.45
CA LEU A 438 -1.13 12.31 2.82
C LEU A 438 -0.29 12.97 1.71
N VAL A 439 0.66 12.24 1.13
CA VAL A 439 1.65 12.79 0.19
C VAL A 439 1.21 12.70 -1.27
N GLU A 440 0.78 11.52 -1.72
CA GLU A 440 0.46 11.22 -3.13
C GLU A 440 -0.93 11.74 -3.52
N ASP A 441 -1.93 11.60 -2.63
CA ASP A 441 -3.31 12.07 -2.87
C ASP A 441 -3.54 13.53 -2.40
N GLY A 442 -2.52 14.16 -1.81
CA GLY A 442 -2.55 15.59 -1.48
C GLY A 442 -3.35 15.96 -0.23
N HIS A 443 -3.47 15.06 0.75
CA HIS A 443 -4.19 15.32 2.01
C HIS A 443 -3.32 15.88 3.15
N ALA A 444 -2.03 16.15 2.90
CA ALA A 444 -1.08 16.60 3.92
C ALA A 444 -1.49 17.93 4.57
N ASP A 445 -1.88 18.93 3.78
CA ASP A 445 -2.09 20.31 4.23
C ASP A 445 -3.17 20.43 5.33
N ASP A 446 -4.22 19.62 5.24
CA ASP A 446 -5.32 19.60 6.21
C ASP A 446 -5.00 18.76 7.46
N GLN A 447 -3.89 18.01 7.47
CA GLN A 447 -3.58 16.98 8.47
C GLN A 447 -2.13 17.03 8.98
N PRO A 448 -1.64 18.17 9.49
CA PRO A 448 -0.23 18.36 9.90
C PRO A 448 0.20 17.39 11.01
N TRP A 449 -0.72 17.02 11.91
CA TRP A 449 -0.48 16.05 12.99
C TRP A 449 -0.23 14.63 12.46
N LEU A 450 -1.01 14.18 11.47
CA LEU A 450 -0.84 12.86 10.87
C LEU A 450 0.47 12.78 10.08
N VAL A 451 0.82 13.85 9.35
CA VAL A 451 2.10 13.95 8.63
C VAL A 451 3.28 13.83 9.59
N THR A 452 3.24 14.58 10.69
CA THR A 452 4.31 14.57 11.70
C THR A 452 4.43 13.21 12.37
N MET A 453 3.30 12.58 12.73
CA MET A 453 3.29 11.22 13.28
C MET A 453 3.89 10.20 12.30
N CYS A 454 3.47 10.24 11.03
CA CYS A 454 3.98 9.37 9.98
C CYS A 454 5.49 9.55 9.80
N ALA A 455 6.00 10.78 9.85
CA ALA A 455 7.44 11.04 9.72
C ALA A 455 8.28 10.33 10.80
N HIS A 456 7.74 10.12 12.01
CA HIS A 456 8.44 9.40 13.08
C HIS A 456 8.25 7.88 13.05
N LEU A 457 7.08 7.41 12.60
CA LEU A 457 6.70 5.99 12.64
C LEU A 457 6.88 5.26 11.31
N LEU A 458 7.08 5.95 10.19
CA LEU A 458 7.20 5.35 8.86
C LEU A 458 8.41 4.39 8.82
N ALA A 459 8.10 3.10 8.67
CA ALA A 459 9.10 2.05 8.56
C ALA A 459 9.89 2.16 7.25
N ALA A 460 11.19 1.93 7.36
CA ALA A 460 12.14 1.94 6.26
C ALA A 460 11.90 0.73 5.35
N ARG A 461 11.41 0.98 4.13
CA ARG A 461 11.25 -0.03 3.07
C ARG A 461 11.69 0.53 1.71
N LYS A 462 11.49 -0.24 0.64
CA LYS A 462 11.89 0.06 -0.76
C LYS A 462 11.45 1.42 -1.33
N ASP A 463 10.51 2.11 -0.69
CA ASP A 463 9.79 3.26 -1.22
C ASP A 463 10.38 4.57 -0.68
N MET A 464 11.55 4.92 -1.21
CA MET A 464 12.29 6.11 -0.80
C MET A 464 11.56 7.40 -1.16
N GLY A 465 10.83 7.42 -2.29
CA GLY A 465 10.02 8.58 -2.70
C GLY A 465 8.98 8.95 -1.65
N LEU A 466 8.28 7.96 -1.09
CA LEU A 466 7.33 8.17 -0.01
C LEU A 466 7.98 8.81 1.23
N TYR A 467 9.18 8.34 1.62
CA TYR A 467 9.90 8.92 2.75
C TYR A 467 10.27 10.40 2.52
N HIS A 468 10.79 10.73 1.33
CA HIS A 468 11.12 12.11 0.98
C HIS A 468 9.89 13.00 0.98
N GLY A 469 8.79 12.53 0.39
CA GLY A 469 7.52 13.26 0.38
C GLY A 469 6.97 13.52 1.79
N VAL A 470 7.00 12.51 2.69
CA VAL A 470 6.57 12.71 4.08
C VAL A 470 7.47 13.70 4.83
N ARG A 471 8.79 13.65 4.63
CA ARG A 471 9.73 14.58 5.28
C ARG A 471 9.52 16.01 4.76
N ALA A 472 9.37 16.19 3.45
CA ALA A 472 9.11 17.50 2.85
C ALA A 472 7.78 18.08 3.35
N ALA A 473 6.72 17.26 3.37
CA ALA A 473 5.42 17.66 3.92
C ALA A 473 5.52 18.03 5.40
N ARG A 474 6.25 17.24 6.21
CA ARG A 474 6.49 17.58 7.62
C ARG A 474 7.19 18.94 7.74
N THR A 475 8.29 19.18 7.02
CA THR A 475 9.02 20.45 7.12
C THR A 475 8.17 21.64 6.72
N ALA A 476 7.32 21.50 5.69
CA ALA A 476 6.41 22.56 5.27
C ALA A 476 5.30 22.85 6.29
N LEU A 477 4.81 21.83 6.98
CA LEU A 477 3.61 21.90 7.84
C LEU A 477 3.93 21.97 9.34
N LEU A 478 5.19 21.78 9.75
CA LEU A 478 5.58 21.84 11.16
C LEU A 478 5.20 23.18 11.84
N PRO A 479 5.37 24.36 11.20
CA PRO A 479 5.00 25.64 11.82
C PRO A 479 3.49 25.78 12.09
N SER A 480 2.64 25.17 11.27
CA SER A 480 1.18 25.23 11.40
C SER A 480 0.60 24.18 12.34
N LEU A 481 1.43 23.32 12.95
CA LEU A 481 0.98 22.27 13.86
C LEU A 481 0.26 22.84 15.10
N HIS A 482 0.66 24.03 15.56
CA HIS A 482 0.05 24.71 16.70
C HIS A 482 -1.31 25.34 16.37
N ASP A 483 -1.53 25.72 15.11
CA ASP A 483 -2.77 26.37 14.66
C ASP A 483 -3.90 25.36 14.40
N ASN A 484 -3.55 24.08 14.29
CA ASN A 484 -4.49 23.00 13.99
C ASN A 484 -4.71 22.09 15.21
N PRO A 485 -5.95 21.76 15.58
CA PRO A 485 -6.20 20.81 16.65
C PRO A 485 -5.76 19.40 16.25
N PRO A 486 -5.29 18.57 17.21
CA PRO A 486 -4.99 17.17 16.92
C PRO A 486 -6.27 16.40 16.52
N PRO A 487 -6.17 15.39 15.64
CA PRO A 487 -7.30 14.57 15.23
C PRO A 487 -8.04 13.96 16.43
N ALA A 488 -9.37 13.94 16.41
CA ALA A 488 -10.18 13.35 17.48
C ALA A 488 -9.93 11.84 17.68
N ALA A 489 -9.42 11.17 16.64
CA ALA A 489 -9.05 9.77 16.67
C ALA A 489 -7.71 9.49 17.39
N PHE A 490 -6.95 10.53 17.76
CA PHE A 490 -5.71 10.35 18.52
C PHE A 490 -5.99 9.85 19.93
N GLY A 491 -5.10 8.99 20.42
CA GLY A 491 -5.07 8.63 21.82
C GLY A 491 -4.78 9.85 22.70
N ALA A 492 -5.15 9.77 23.97
CA ALA A 492 -4.99 10.87 24.92
C ALA A 492 -3.54 11.37 25.05
N LYS A 493 -2.55 10.54 24.68
CA LYS A 493 -1.12 10.83 24.81
C LYS A 493 -0.44 11.14 23.48
N THR A 494 -1.08 10.84 22.34
CA THR A 494 -0.45 10.87 21.00
C THR A 494 0.12 12.25 20.67
N ALA A 495 -0.67 13.31 20.87
CA ALA A 495 -0.24 14.68 20.58
C ALA A 495 0.97 15.10 21.43
N SER A 496 0.97 14.80 22.74
CA SER A 496 2.08 15.11 23.64
C SER A 496 3.35 14.32 23.31
N LEU A 497 3.23 13.06 22.86
CA LEU A 497 4.37 12.26 22.42
C LEU A 497 4.97 12.78 21.11
N ILE A 498 4.13 13.21 20.17
CA ILE A 498 4.58 13.89 18.95
C ILE A 498 5.31 15.18 19.31
N GLN A 499 4.73 16.01 20.17
CA GLN A 499 5.39 17.24 20.65
C GLN A 499 6.76 16.95 21.29
N LEU A 500 6.86 15.90 22.12
CA LEU A 500 8.13 15.53 22.75
C LEU A 500 9.20 15.07 21.73
N LEU A 501 8.81 14.36 20.67
CA LEU A 501 9.70 13.98 19.54
C LEU A 501 10.13 15.18 18.68
N GLU A 502 9.32 16.23 18.67
CA GLU A 502 9.59 17.49 17.98
C GLU A 502 10.35 18.51 18.85
N GLY A 503 10.40 18.29 20.17
CA GLY A 503 11.06 19.16 21.14
C GLY A 503 10.20 20.24 21.78
N GLY A 504 8.89 20.06 21.71
CA GLY A 504 7.93 20.77 22.53
C GLY A 504 7.88 20.22 23.96
N ASP A 505 7.11 20.91 24.80
CA ASP A 505 6.84 20.48 26.17
C ASP A 505 5.83 19.32 26.21
N ALA A 506 5.92 18.48 27.24
CA ALA A 506 4.98 17.40 27.51
C ALA A 506 4.59 17.41 29.00
N PRO A 507 3.36 17.00 29.37
CA PRO A 507 2.92 16.99 30.77
C PRO A 507 3.79 16.09 31.66
N GLU A 508 4.16 16.52 32.87
CA GLU A 508 4.96 15.70 33.80
C GLU A 508 4.21 14.45 34.28
N ASP A 509 2.88 14.50 34.27
CA ASP A 509 1.96 13.45 34.67
C ASP A 509 1.48 12.58 33.50
N LEU A 510 2.04 12.75 32.29
CA LEU A 510 1.58 12.08 31.06
C LEU A 510 1.38 10.57 31.20
N PHE A 511 2.20 9.88 32.00
CA PHE A 511 2.14 8.43 32.20
C PHE A 511 1.65 7.99 33.59
N GLN A 512 1.15 8.89 34.46
CA GLN A 512 0.75 8.53 35.83
C GLN A 512 -0.42 7.55 35.91
N ASP A 513 -1.27 7.53 34.88
CA ASP A 513 -2.42 6.65 34.73
C ASP A 513 -2.05 5.22 34.28
N ILE A 514 -0.92 5.05 33.58
CA ILE A 514 -0.48 3.76 33.01
C ILE A 514 0.71 3.17 33.77
N VAL A 515 1.68 4.02 34.13
CA VAL A 515 2.91 3.59 34.79
C VAL A 515 2.72 3.63 36.30
N HIS A 516 2.50 2.45 36.89
CA HIS A 516 2.22 2.31 38.32
C HIS A 516 3.49 2.20 39.19
N THR A 517 4.66 1.98 38.59
CA THR A 517 5.93 1.85 39.32
C THR A 517 6.56 3.22 39.57
N LYS A 518 7.03 3.46 40.81
CA LYS A 518 7.76 4.69 41.15
C LYS A 518 9.02 4.86 40.30
N HIS A 519 9.70 3.76 39.98
CA HIS A 519 10.89 3.76 39.14
C HIS A 519 10.56 4.17 37.69
N GLY A 520 9.49 3.64 37.10
CA GLY A 520 9.05 4.04 35.76
C GLY A 520 8.67 5.53 35.66
N LEU A 521 7.98 6.08 36.65
CA LEU A 521 7.65 7.51 36.68
C LEU A 521 8.90 8.40 36.84
N LEU A 522 9.88 7.96 37.65
CA LEU A 522 11.16 8.65 37.76
C LEU A 522 11.95 8.59 36.45
N ALA A 523 11.91 7.46 35.75
CA ALA A 523 12.54 7.30 34.45
C ALA A 523 11.92 8.22 33.41
N TYR A 524 10.59 8.33 33.35
CA TYR A 524 9.91 9.30 32.49
C TYR A 524 10.35 10.74 32.77
N LYS A 525 10.44 11.16 34.04
CA LYS A 525 10.92 12.51 34.38
C LYS A 525 12.33 12.78 33.87
N GLN A 526 13.21 11.78 33.88
CA GLN A 526 14.55 11.90 33.33
C GLN A 526 14.55 11.97 31.80
N ILE A 527 13.74 11.15 31.13
CA ILE A 527 13.53 11.18 29.67
C ILE A 527 13.01 12.55 29.23
N ARG A 528 11.94 13.03 29.88
CA ARG A 528 11.37 14.36 29.64
C ARG A 528 12.44 15.44 29.83
N ARG A 529 13.18 15.42 30.95
CA ARG A 529 14.24 16.41 31.19
C ARG A 529 15.36 16.38 30.15
N ALA A 530 15.75 15.20 29.66
CA ALA A 530 16.78 15.08 28.62
C ALA A 530 16.34 15.67 27.28
N LEU A 531 15.03 15.69 27.01
CA LEU A 531 14.41 16.23 25.80
C LEU A 531 13.93 17.69 25.96
N LEU A 532 13.87 18.25 27.17
CA LEU A 532 13.48 19.65 27.40
C LEU A 532 14.69 20.58 27.55
N GLU A 533 14.42 21.87 27.82
CA GLU A 533 15.40 22.95 27.94
C GLU A 533 16.62 22.57 28.82
N GLY A 534 17.82 22.70 28.25
CA GLY A 534 19.08 22.38 28.92
C GLY A 534 19.41 20.88 29.06
N GLY A 535 18.57 20.00 28.52
CA GLY A 535 18.84 18.57 28.38
C GLY A 535 19.94 18.29 27.34
N ASP A 536 20.78 17.30 27.60
CA ASP A 536 21.86 16.90 26.69
C ASP A 536 21.41 15.85 25.64
N GLY A 537 20.13 15.47 25.65
CA GLY A 537 19.57 14.44 24.77
C GLY A 537 20.05 13.03 25.09
N VAL A 538 20.63 12.80 26.27
CA VAL A 538 21.26 11.53 26.66
C VAL A 538 20.66 11.02 27.96
N VAL A 539 20.33 9.73 27.99
CA VAL A 539 19.79 9.05 29.16
C VAL A 539 20.54 7.73 29.37
N ASP A 540 20.72 7.32 30.63
CA ASP A 540 21.35 6.04 30.96
C ASP A 540 20.49 4.86 30.45
N ALA A 541 21.15 3.85 29.89
CA ALA A 541 20.46 2.69 29.31
C ALA A 541 19.53 1.99 30.33
N LYS A 542 19.92 1.93 31.60
CA LYS A 542 19.10 1.31 32.66
C LYS A 542 17.80 2.08 32.88
N VAL A 543 17.84 3.40 32.81
CA VAL A 543 16.66 4.25 32.98
C VAL A 543 15.69 4.03 31.82
N LEU A 544 16.20 3.88 30.60
CA LEU A 544 15.40 3.56 29.42
C LEU A 544 14.79 2.16 29.52
N ASP A 545 15.56 1.17 29.99
CA ASP A 545 15.07 -0.21 30.19
C ASP A 545 14.02 -0.29 31.31
N GLU A 546 14.20 0.45 32.40
CA GLU A 546 13.21 0.57 33.49
C GLU A 546 11.90 1.20 33.00
N PHE A 547 11.98 2.20 32.12
CA PHE A 547 10.80 2.82 31.53
C PHE A 547 10.09 1.89 30.54
N ASP A 548 10.86 1.21 29.68
CA ASP A 548 10.36 0.25 28.70
C ASP A 548 9.60 -0.92 29.38
N GLN A 549 10.18 -1.47 30.45
CA GLN A 549 9.52 -2.47 31.27
C GLN A 549 8.22 -1.93 31.90
N ALA A 550 8.25 -0.72 32.46
CA ALA A 550 7.07 -0.13 33.08
C ALA A 550 5.95 0.19 32.07
N LEU A 551 6.29 0.52 30.82
CA LEU A 551 5.33 0.69 29.74
C LEU A 551 4.71 -0.65 29.29
N SER A 552 5.49 -1.73 29.28
CA SER A 552 5.01 -3.06 28.88
C SER A 552 3.99 -3.67 29.85
N GLU A 553 3.99 -3.22 31.11
CA GLU A 553 3.03 -3.63 32.14
C GLU A 553 1.68 -2.89 32.03
N GLY A 554 1.63 -1.78 31.30
CA GLY A 554 0.45 -0.94 31.13
C GLY A 554 -0.26 -1.12 29.79
N ASP A 555 -1.55 -0.81 29.73
CA ASP A 555 -2.33 -0.83 28.49
C ASP A 555 -2.21 0.52 27.76
N LEU A 556 -1.40 0.53 26.70
CA LEU A 556 -1.10 1.73 25.92
C LEU A 556 -1.60 1.53 24.49
N HIS A 557 -2.27 2.54 23.93
CA HIS A 557 -2.72 2.52 22.55
C HIS A 557 -1.53 2.20 21.61
N PRO A 558 -1.68 1.34 20.58
CA PRO A 558 -0.54 0.87 19.80
C PRO A 558 0.30 1.99 19.15
N ILE A 559 -0.35 3.06 18.71
CA ILE A 559 0.33 4.26 18.17
C ILE A 559 1.14 4.99 19.24
N ASP A 560 0.58 5.14 20.45
CA ASP A 560 1.29 5.78 21.58
C ASP A 560 2.49 4.93 22.01
N HIS A 561 2.34 3.60 21.98
CA HIS A 561 3.44 2.68 22.20
C HIS A 561 4.53 2.83 21.14
N GLY A 562 4.16 2.89 19.86
CA GLY A 562 5.09 3.13 18.76
C GLY A 562 5.87 4.45 18.91
N LEU A 563 5.20 5.53 19.31
CA LEU A 563 5.83 6.83 19.55
C LEU A 563 6.74 6.80 20.79
N ALA A 564 6.33 6.17 21.88
CA ALA A 564 7.17 6.01 23.07
C ALA A 564 8.44 5.18 22.75
N GLN A 565 8.31 4.11 21.97
CA GLN A 565 9.45 3.33 21.48
C GLN A 565 10.35 4.16 20.56
N ALA A 566 9.78 5.02 19.70
CA ALA A 566 10.56 5.95 18.87
C ALA A 566 11.39 6.93 19.72
N ILE A 567 10.82 7.47 20.81
CA ILE A 567 11.54 8.33 21.77
C ILE A 567 12.68 7.58 22.43
N MET A 568 12.41 6.40 23.00
CA MET A 568 13.44 5.60 23.69
C MET A 568 14.56 5.20 22.73
N ALA A 569 14.22 4.79 21.51
CA ALA A 569 15.20 4.46 20.49
C ALA A 569 16.05 5.67 20.08
N THR A 570 15.45 6.87 20.02
CA THR A 570 16.16 8.13 19.73
C THR A 570 17.17 8.44 20.83
N LEU A 571 16.78 8.33 22.10
CA LEU A 571 17.67 8.55 23.24
C LEU A 571 18.79 7.50 23.33
N ARG A 572 18.47 6.21 23.10
CA ARG A 572 19.47 5.13 23.02
C ARG A 572 20.49 5.42 21.92
N LEU A 573 20.01 5.86 20.75
CA LEU A 573 20.89 6.21 19.62
C LEU A 573 21.72 7.46 19.89
N ASN A 574 21.15 8.52 20.47
CA ASN A 574 21.89 9.73 20.85
C ASN A 574 23.02 9.42 21.84
N SER A 575 22.75 8.58 22.85
CA SER A 575 23.76 8.11 23.80
C SER A 575 24.87 7.31 23.09
N ALA A 576 24.51 6.41 22.18
CA ALA A 576 25.47 5.63 21.42
C ALA A 576 26.31 6.49 20.45
N ILE A 577 25.69 7.45 19.76
CA ILE A 577 26.35 8.45 18.91
C ILE A 577 27.40 9.19 19.71
N GLN A 578 27.02 9.72 20.88
CA GLN A 578 27.92 10.48 21.74
C GLN A 578 29.11 9.63 22.18
N GLN A 579 28.91 8.36 22.53
CA GLN A 579 30.00 7.44 22.89
C GLN A 579 30.94 7.16 21.71
N VAL A 580 30.40 6.95 20.51
CA VAL A 580 31.19 6.72 19.29
C VAL A 580 32.01 7.96 18.93
N GLN A 581 31.40 9.14 18.93
CA GLN A 581 32.08 10.41 18.66
C GLN A 581 33.16 10.75 19.70
N ASN A 582 32.87 10.52 20.99
CA ASN A 582 33.83 10.72 22.08
C ASN A 582 34.98 9.69 22.08
N GLY A 583 34.95 8.68 21.19
CA GLY A 583 35.94 7.61 21.16
C GLY A 583 35.89 6.70 22.39
N THR A 584 34.78 6.71 23.13
CA THR A 584 34.53 5.85 24.30
C THR A 584 33.63 4.66 23.97
N SER A 585 33.32 4.45 22.68
CA SER A 585 32.52 3.31 22.23
C SER A 585 33.21 1.99 22.54
N ASN A 586 32.39 1.00 22.89
CA ASN A 586 32.83 -0.36 23.13
C ASN A 586 31.92 -1.35 22.37
N ALA A 587 32.16 -2.65 22.54
CA ALA A 587 31.33 -3.68 21.91
C ALA A 587 29.84 -3.58 22.30
N GLN A 588 29.53 -3.10 23.50
CA GLN A 588 28.15 -2.89 23.95
C GLN A 588 27.49 -1.69 23.23
N THR A 589 28.22 -0.59 23.01
CA THR A 589 27.74 0.54 22.20
C THR A 589 27.36 0.09 20.80
N VAL A 590 28.22 -0.71 20.15
CA VAL A 590 27.96 -1.23 18.80
C VAL A 590 26.75 -2.19 18.81
N ALA A 591 26.63 -3.05 19.82
CA ALA A 591 25.49 -3.95 19.96
C ALA A 591 24.16 -3.20 20.16
N ILE A 592 24.15 -2.08 20.89
CA ILE A 592 22.98 -1.21 21.04
C ILE A 592 22.57 -0.64 19.67
N ILE A 593 23.54 -0.10 18.90
CA ILE A 593 23.25 0.45 17.56
C ILE A 593 22.72 -0.64 16.64
N ASP A 594 23.33 -1.83 16.61
CA ASP A 594 22.89 -2.93 15.75
C ASP A 594 21.51 -3.46 16.16
N GLY A 595 21.23 -3.58 17.47
CA GLY A 595 19.94 -4.00 17.99
C GLY A 595 18.79 -3.06 17.62
N LEU A 596 19.05 -1.75 17.54
CA LEU A 596 18.07 -0.77 17.05
C LEU A 596 17.71 -0.95 15.56
N MET A 597 18.47 -1.77 14.82
CA MET A 597 18.28 -2.08 13.41
C MET A 597 17.71 -3.48 13.16
N ALA A 598 17.63 -4.32 14.20
CA ALA A 598 17.21 -5.70 14.09
C ALA A 598 15.67 -5.90 14.09
N GLY A 599 14.89 -4.85 14.33
CA GLY A 599 13.42 -4.93 14.37
C GLY A 599 12.76 -4.92 12.99
N ASP A 600 11.52 -5.41 12.90
CA ASP A 600 10.75 -5.49 11.65
C ASP A 600 10.30 -4.12 11.10
N ASN A 601 10.16 -3.13 11.98
CA ASN A 601 9.69 -1.77 11.67
C ASN A 601 10.72 -0.73 12.14
N VAL A 602 11.92 -0.73 11.55
CA VAL A 602 12.90 0.31 11.82
C VAL A 602 12.50 1.59 11.07
N PRO A 603 12.33 2.75 11.73
CA PRO A 603 12.02 4.00 11.06
C PRO A 603 13.12 4.41 10.07
N THR A 604 12.74 4.91 8.89
CA THR A 604 13.69 5.32 7.84
C THR A 604 14.68 6.35 8.35
N ARG A 605 14.21 7.31 9.15
CA ARG A 605 15.03 8.34 9.78
C ARG A 605 16.21 7.77 10.58
N ARG A 606 16.04 6.60 11.22
CA ARG A 606 17.09 5.92 11.99
C ARG A 606 18.17 5.30 11.11
N ILE A 607 17.76 4.64 10.01
CA ILE A 607 18.67 4.14 8.97
C ILE A 607 19.56 5.29 8.48
N HIS A 608 18.98 6.45 8.21
CA HIS A 608 19.74 7.62 7.75
C HIS A 608 20.71 8.17 8.79
N ALA A 609 20.30 8.28 10.06
CA ALA A 609 21.19 8.75 11.14
C ALA A 609 22.43 7.85 11.32
N ILE A 610 22.27 6.53 11.17
CA ILE A 610 23.35 5.56 11.39
C ILE A 610 24.31 5.47 10.20
N ARG A 611 23.87 5.78 8.98
CA ARG A 611 24.72 5.77 7.77
C ARG A 611 25.97 6.62 7.93
N GLN A 612 25.82 7.85 8.43
CA GLN A 612 26.97 8.75 8.61
C GLN A 612 27.92 8.23 9.70
N LEU A 613 27.40 7.66 10.79
CA LEU A 613 28.24 7.02 11.82
C LEU A 613 29.00 5.80 11.26
N LEU A 614 28.33 4.98 10.46
CA LEU A 614 28.92 3.84 9.78
C LEU A 614 30.05 4.31 8.86
N PHE A 615 29.84 5.41 8.12
CA PHE A 615 30.83 5.98 7.22
C PHE A 615 31.98 6.65 7.94
N ASP A 616 31.78 7.33 9.07
CA ASP A 616 32.87 7.99 9.77
C ASP A 616 33.69 7.02 10.63
N HIS A 617 33.05 5.99 11.21
CA HIS A 617 33.64 5.15 12.24
C HIS A 617 33.83 3.67 11.87
N ASP A 618 33.45 3.25 10.66
CA ASP A 618 33.57 1.86 10.19
C ASP A 618 32.90 0.84 11.14
N LEU A 619 31.73 1.20 11.67
CA LEU A 619 30.99 0.37 12.62
C LEU A 619 30.54 -0.96 12.00
N PRO A 620 30.76 -2.12 12.66
CA PRO A 620 30.29 -3.39 12.15
C PRO A 620 28.83 -3.63 12.57
N LEU A 621 27.91 -3.41 11.63
CA LEU A 621 26.46 -3.51 11.85
C LEU A 621 25.83 -4.61 10.96
N PRO A 622 25.83 -5.89 11.39
CA PRO A 622 25.22 -6.99 10.65
C PRO A 622 23.74 -6.78 10.33
N SER A 623 22.95 -6.23 11.27
CA SER A 623 21.51 -6.02 11.11
C SER A 623 21.23 -4.98 10.03
N LEU A 624 22.05 -3.94 9.96
CA LEU A 624 21.98 -2.94 8.88
C LEU A 624 22.32 -3.56 7.50
N VAL A 625 23.31 -4.46 7.45
CA VAL A 625 23.65 -5.19 6.22
C VAL A 625 22.49 -6.07 5.75
N ALA A 626 21.83 -6.79 6.67
CA ALA A 626 20.65 -7.59 6.36
C ALA A 626 19.49 -6.71 5.85
N TRP A 627 19.22 -5.59 6.52
CA TRP A 627 18.19 -4.63 6.11
C TRP A 627 18.42 -4.12 4.68
N TYR A 628 19.65 -3.71 4.33
CA TYR A 628 19.95 -3.28 2.95
C TYR A 628 19.77 -4.41 1.94
N GLN A 629 20.13 -5.65 2.27
CA GLN A 629 19.95 -6.78 1.35
C GLN A 629 18.47 -7.00 1.00
N GLU A 630 17.57 -6.82 1.96
CA GLU A 630 16.14 -7.02 1.78
C GLU A 630 15.44 -5.82 1.11
N HIS A 631 15.79 -4.60 1.53
CA HIS A 631 15.02 -3.41 1.20
C HIS A 631 15.70 -2.46 0.20
N ASP A 632 17.02 -2.36 0.16
CA ASP A 632 17.73 -1.49 -0.80
C ASP A 632 19.13 -2.04 -1.16
N PRO A 633 19.20 -3.15 -1.92
CA PRO A 633 20.47 -3.81 -2.24
C PRO A 633 21.30 -3.07 -3.29
N ARG A 634 20.70 -2.08 -3.97
CA ARG A 634 21.38 -1.24 -4.97
C ARG A 634 21.98 0.02 -4.36
N SER A 635 21.58 0.37 -3.13
CA SER A 635 22.16 1.46 -2.37
C SER A 635 23.69 1.41 -2.35
N PRO A 636 24.39 2.54 -2.60
CA PRO A 636 25.83 2.65 -2.34
C PRO A 636 26.17 2.35 -0.88
N TRP A 637 25.30 2.77 0.03
CA TRP A 637 25.39 2.53 1.46
C TRP A 637 25.36 1.04 1.84
N SER A 638 24.71 0.19 1.04
CA SER A 638 24.74 -1.26 1.25
C SER A 638 26.15 -1.82 1.11
N VAL A 639 26.91 -1.28 0.15
CA VAL A 639 28.28 -1.70 -0.13
C VAL A 639 29.20 -1.20 0.98
N VAL A 640 29.01 0.05 1.45
CA VAL A 640 29.74 0.60 2.60
C VAL A 640 29.48 -0.23 3.86
N ALA A 641 28.23 -0.60 4.16
CA ALA A 641 27.90 -1.42 5.33
C ALA A 641 28.60 -2.80 5.29
N ARG A 642 28.63 -3.44 4.12
CA ARG A 642 29.38 -4.69 3.92
C ARG A 642 30.89 -4.50 4.09
N ALA A 643 31.43 -3.39 3.59
CA ALA A 643 32.86 -3.08 3.70
C ALA A 643 33.29 -2.91 5.17
N SER A 644 32.53 -2.15 5.96
CA SER A 644 32.79 -1.95 7.39
C SER A 644 32.70 -3.26 8.17
N LEU A 645 31.71 -4.10 7.87
CA LEU A 645 31.61 -5.44 8.47
C LEU A 645 32.82 -6.31 8.10
N ALA A 646 33.22 -6.35 6.82
CA ALA A 646 34.39 -7.11 6.37
C ALA A 646 35.69 -6.60 7.02
N SER A 647 35.83 -5.28 7.18
CA SER A 647 36.96 -4.64 7.86
C SER A 647 37.10 -5.13 9.30
N SER A 648 35.98 -5.13 10.06
CA SER A 648 35.96 -5.60 11.45
C SER A 648 36.31 -7.08 11.62
N GLN A 649 36.02 -7.91 10.60
CA GLN A 649 36.32 -9.34 10.57
C GLN A 649 37.77 -9.63 10.12
N GLY A 650 38.59 -8.61 9.86
CA GLY A 650 39.94 -8.76 9.34
C GLY A 650 40.01 -9.17 7.86
N GLN A 651 38.88 -9.15 7.13
CA GLN A 651 38.82 -9.46 5.70
C GLN A 651 39.23 -8.24 4.86
N HIS A 652 40.47 -7.75 5.05
CA HIS A 652 40.94 -6.49 4.48
C HIS A 652 40.84 -6.43 2.94
N LEU A 653 41.11 -7.52 2.23
CA LEU A 653 40.99 -7.55 0.77
C LEU A 653 39.55 -7.30 0.31
N ARG A 654 38.58 -7.94 0.97
CA ARG A 654 37.15 -7.77 0.66
C ARG A 654 36.68 -6.36 1.00
N ALA A 655 37.07 -5.85 2.16
CA ALA A 655 36.78 -4.48 2.57
C ALA A 655 37.31 -3.47 1.54
N ALA A 656 38.57 -3.64 1.07
CA ALA A 656 39.15 -2.79 0.04
C ALA A 656 38.33 -2.80 -1.27
N GLN A 657 37.93 -3.97 -1.73
CA GLN A 657 37.12 -4.11 -2.94
C GLN A 657 35.73 -3.48 -2.79
N ASP A 658 35.05 -3.70 -1.66
CA ASP A 658 33.73 -3.14 -1.42
C ASP A 658 33.79 -1.60 -1.27
N TYR A 659 34.74 -1.03 -0.51
CA TYR A 659 34.91 0.44 -0.46
C TYR A 659 35.23 1.04 -1.83
N GLY A 660 36.13 0.42 -2.60
CA GLY A 660 36.46 0.88 -3.95
C GLY A 660 35.27 0.75 -4.92
N ARG A 661 34.41 -0.27 -4.75
CA ARG A 661 33.16 -0.41 -5.52
C ARG A 661 32.16 0.67 -5.14
N ALA A 662 32.00 0.97 -3.85
CA ALA A 662 31.13 2.03 -3.37
C ALA A 662 31.55 3.39 -3.93
N ALA A 663 32.86 3.68 -3.98
CA ALA A 663 33.40 4.91 -4.55
C ALA A 663 33.13 5.07 -6.07
N LYS A 664 32.99 3.96 -6.80
CA LYS A 664 32.71 3.96 -8.25
C LYS A 664 31.22 4.04 -8.58
N GLN A 665 30.34 3.80 -7.60
CA GLN A 665 28.91 3.93 -7.80
C GLN A 665 28.55 5.42 -7.81
N GLN A 666 28.32 5.98 -8.99
CA GLN A 666 27.65 7.27 -9.10
C GLN A 666 26.21 7.11 -8.61
N GLY A 667 25.74 8.05 -7.79
CA GLY A 667 24.31 8.20 -7.57
C GLY A 667 23.60 8.36 -8.90
N ALA A 668 22.41 7.79 -9.05
CA ALA A 668 21.63 7.92 -10.27
C ALA A 668 21.44 9.41 -10.59
N VAL A 669 22.02 9.86 -11.70
CA VAL A 669 22.07 11.27 -12.13
C VAL A 669 20.66 11.85 -12.38
N ASP A 670 19.64 11.00 -12.45
CA ASP A 670 18.30 11.37 -12.92
C ASP A 670 17.32 11.81 -11.81
N ALA A 671 17.65 11.67 -10.53
CA ALA A 671 16.77 12.09 -9.43
C ALA A 671 17.34 13.33 -8.73
N LYS A 672 16.82 14.50 -9.09
CA LYS A 672 17.19 15.79 -8.47
C LYS A 672 17.06 15.81 -6.94
N GLU A 673 16.20 14.95 -6.38
CA GLU A 673 15.98 14.81 -4.92
C GLU A 673 16.82 13.71 -4.27
N ASP A 674 17.31 12.70 -5.04
CA ASP A 674 18.30 11.72 -4.54
C ASP A 674 19.71 12.34 -4.41
N ASN A 675 19.90 13.57 -4.87
CA ASN A 675 21.17 14.31 -4.83
C ASN A 675 21.68 14.61 -3.41
N GLU A 676 20.83 14.57 -2.37
CA GLU A 676 21.32 14.67 -0.98
C GLU A 676 22.18 13.45 -0.58
N PHE A 677 22.06 12.32 -1.31
CA PHE A 677 22.64 11.02 -0.90
C PHE A 677 23.46 10.30 -1.98
N ALA A 678 23.60 10.89 -3.17
CA ALA A 678 24.66 10.49 -4.08
C ALA A 678 26.02 10.74 -3.44
N PHE A 679 26.95 9.80 -3.52
CA PHE A 679 28.31 10.05 -3.05
C PHE A 679 28.93 11.15 -3.90
N ASP A 680 29.05 12.32 -3.31
CA ASP A 680 29.80 13.44 -3.87
C ASP A 680 31.30 13.11 -3.96
N PHE A 681 32.06 14.07 -4.48
CA PHE A 681 33.50 13.93 -4.59
C PHE A 681 34.17 13.66 -3.23
N GLU A 682 33.69 14.26 -2.13
CA GLU A 682 34.24 14.06 -0.80
C GLU A 682 34.06 12.61 -0.33
N HIS A 683 32.86 12.07 -0.49
CA HIS A 683 32.56 10.69 -0.16
C HIS A 683 33.42 9.73 -0.98
N ARG A 684 33.58 9.98 -2.29
CA ARG A 684 34.42 9.17 -3.18
C ARG A 684 35.88 9.15 -2.73
N VAL A 685 36.46 10.32 -2.45
CA VAL A 685 37.86 10.42 -1.98
C VAL A 685 38.02 9.69 -0.65
N ALA A 686 37.11 9.89 0.31
CA ALA A 686 37.16 9.21 1.59
C ALA A 686 37.03 7.67 1.47
N LEU A 687 36.13 7.16 0.63
CA LEU A 687 36.00 5.72 0.37
C LEU A 687 37.23 5.14 -0.33
N ASN A 688 37.78 5.87 -1.31
CA ASN A 688 39.01 5.48 -1.98
C ASN A 688 40.22 5.46 -1.02
N ARG A 689 40.30 6.40 -0.08
CA ARG A 689 41.30 6.38 1.01
C ARG A 689 41.17 5.12 1.87
N LYS A 690 39.96 4.76 2.29
CA LYS A 690 39.70 3.52 3.05
C LYS A 690 40.07 2.26 2.27
N SER A 691 39.66 2.22 0.99
CA SER A 691 40.01 1.15 0.06
C SER A 691 41.52 0.96 -0.03
N LEU A 692 42.26 2.05 -0.22
CA LEU A 692 43.71 2.07 -0.32
C LEU A 692 44.38 1.56 0.97
N ILE A 693 43.93 2.05 2.14
CA ILE A 693 44.44 1.59 3.44
C ILE A 693 44.25 0.07 3.59
N HIS A 694 43.10 -0.46 3.22
CA HIS A 694 42.82 -1.89 3.28
C HIS A 694 43.59 -2.72 2.23
N TYR A 695 43.89 -2.17 1.05
CA TYR A 695 44.83 -2.79 0.11
C TYR A 695 46.25 -2.88 0.70
N ALA A 696 46.70 -1.84 1.41
CA ALA A 696 47.98 -1.88 2.12
C ALA A 696 47.98 -2.96 3.23
N PHE A 697 46.91 -3.07 4.03
CA PHE A 697 46.78 -4.11 5.06
C PHE A 697 46.74 -5.54 4.51
N SER A 698 46.18 -5.74 3.31
CA SER A 698 46.15 -7.05 2.64
C SER A 698 47.44 -7.38 1.87
N GLY A 699 48.39 -6.45 1.77
CA GLY A 699 49.62 -6.63 0.99
C GLY A 699 49.44 -6.50 -0.53
N GLU A 700 48.27 -6.06 -0.99
CA GLU A 700 47.95 -5.84 -2.41
C GLU A 700 48.45 -4.47 -2.90
N TRP A 701 49.76 -4.24 -2.77
CA TRP A 701 50.39 -2.94 -3.03
C TRP A 701 50.17 -2.43 -4.45
N LYS A 702 50.13 -3.34 -5.43
CA LYS A 702 49.90 -3.00 -6.83
C LYS A 702 48.53 -2.34 -7.01
N ARG A 703 47.48 -2.95 -6.44
CA ARG A 703 46.11 -2.40 -6.52
C ARG A 703 45.99 -1.06 -5.79
N ALA A 704 46.71 -0.88 -4.69
CA ALA A 704 46.78 0.42 -4.01
C ALA A 704 47.41 1.51 -4.90
N ILE A 705 48.52 1.19 -5.59
CA ILE A 705 49.20 2.12 -6.50
C ILE A 705 48.35 2.40 -7.75
N ASP A 706 47.74 1.36 -8.34
CA ASP A 706 46.85 1.51 -9.49
C ASP A 706 45.67 2.44 -9.14
N LEU A 707 45.05 2.27 -7.95
CA LEU A 707 43.98 3.16 -7.47
C LEU A 707 44.42 4.62 -7.33
N VAL A 708 45.64 4.88 -6.84
CA VAL A 708 46.19 6.24 -6.76
C VAL A 708 46.42 6.85 -8.14
N ASN A 709 46.87 6.04 -9.10
CA ASN A 709 47.14 6.53 -10.45
C ASN A 709 45.86 6.76 -11.26
N ASP A 710 44.83 5.94 -11.03
CA ASP A 710 43.54 6.02 -11.71
C ASP A 710 42.69 7.21 -11.24
N GLU A 711 42.84 7.65 -9.99
CA GLU A 711 42.06 8.73 -9.39
C GLU A 711 42.97 9.94 -9.05
N PRO A 712 43.13 10.94 -9.93
CA PRO A 712 44.07 12.05 -9.73
C PRO A 712 43.80 12.87 -8.46
N GLY A 713 42.52 13.11 -8.13
CA GLY A 713 42.13 13.78 -6.88
C GLY A 713 42.49 13.00 -5.61
N LEU A 714 42.61 11.66 -5.68
CA LEU A 714 43.10 10.86 -4.56
C LEU A 714 44.62 11.04 -4.40
N LYS A 715 45.37 11.07 -5.49
CA LYS A 715 46.84 11.21 -5.47
C LYS A 715 47.28 12.50 -4.81
N THR A 716 46.68 13.61 -5.19
CA THR A 716 46.97 14.94 -4.62
C THR A 716 46.46 15.08 -3.18
N ALA A 717 45.38 14.39 -2.83
CA ALA A 717 44.88 14.36 -1.46
C ALA A 717 45.72 13.47 -0.50
N MET A 718 46.75 12.77 -0.97
CA MET A 718 47.59 11.89 -0.13
C MET A 718 48.94 12.53 0.22
N THR A 719 49.41 12.25 1.44
CA THR A 719 50.75 12.64 1.91
C THR A 719 51.84 11.99 1.07
N GLU A 720 52.92 12.71 0.78
CA GLU A 720 54.08 12.18 0.07
C GLU A 720 54.69 10.98 0.81
N ARG A 721 54.71 11.03 2.15
CA ARG A 721 55.14 9.91 3.01
C ARG A 721 54.36 8.63 2.77
N PHE A 722 53.05 8.73 2.59
CA PHE A 722 52.22 7.55 2.37
C PHE A 722 52.43 6.97 0.97
N LEU A 723 52.57 7.83 -0.04
CA LEU A 723 52.92 7.42 -1.40
C LEU A 723 54.31 6.76 -1.43
N LEU A 724 55.28 7.32 -0.69
CA LEU A 724 56.60 6.72 -0.49
C LEU A 724 56.47 5.35 0.17
N TYR A 725 55.67 5.23 1.23
CA TYR A 725 55.41 3.98 1.93
C TYR A 725 54.85 2.90 0.99
N LEU A 726 53.86 3.22 0.16
CA LEU A 726 53.30 2.30 -0.82
C LEU A 726 54.34 1.88 -1.88
N ASN A 727 55.04 2.85 -2.48
CA ASN A 727 56.00 2.59 -3.57
C ASN A 727 57.19 1.74 -3.10
N VAL A 728 57.74 2.06 -1.93
CA VAL A 728 58.82 1.29 -1.30
C VAL A 728 58.32 -0.11 -0.95
N SER A 729 57.12 -0.22 -0.37
CA SER A 729 56.57 -1.51 0.03
C SER A 729 56.30 -2.41 -1.18
N HIS A 730 55.73 -1.88 -2.25
CA HIS A 730 55.53 -2.59 -3.51
C HIS A 730 56.85 -3.07 -4.12
N THR A 731 57.82 -2.17 -4.25
CA THR A 731 59.12 -2.45 -4.87
C THR A 731 59.88 -3.52 -4.07
N ALA A 732 59.87 -3.41 -2.74
CA ALA A 732 60.50 -4.40 -1.87
C ALA A 732 59.75 -5.74 -1.86
N HIS A 733 58.41 -5.72 -1.91
CA HIS A 733 57.59 -6.93 -1.97
C HIS A 733 57.83 -7.72 -3.26
N ASN A 734 58.09 -7.04 -4.38
CA ASN A 734 58.47 -7.66 -5.65
C ASN A 734 59.92 -8.19 -5.71
N GLY A 735 60.67 -8.12 -4.60
CA GLY A 735 62.06 -8.60 -4.51
C GLY A 735 63.14 -7.59 -4.92
N ALA A 736 62.78 -6.40 -5.40
CA ALA A 736 63.73 -5.35 -5.78
C ALA A 736 64.15 -4.50 -4.56
N THR A 737 64.76 -5.14 -3.57
CA THR A 737 65.03 -4.52 -2.25
C THR A 737 66.03 -3.37 -2.30
N ASP A 738 66.97 -3.38 -3.24
CA ASP A 738 67.98 -2.33 -3.42
C ASP A 738 67.37 -1.09 -4.06
N ASP A 739 66.49 -1.26 -5.05
CA ASP A 739 65.74 -0.17 -5.67
C ASP A 739 64.81 0.49 -4.64
N ALA A 740 64.12 -0.30 -3.81
CA ALA A 740 63.31 0.22 -2.71
C ALA A 740 64.14 1.06 -1.72
N THR A 741 65.35 0.62 -1.41
CA THR A 741 66.29 1.36 -0.56
C THR A 741 66.77 2.66 -1.23
N ARG A 742 66.99 2.63 -2.56
CA ARG A 742 67.34 3.82 -3.35
C ARG A 742 66.21 4.84 -3.38
N ILE A 743 64.94 4.41 -3.47
CA ILE A 743 63.77 5.30 -3.43
C ILE A 743 63.75 6.09 -2.11
N ILE A 744 63.92 5.42 -0.96
CA ILE A 744 64.00 6.08 0.35
C ILE A 744 65.15 7.10 0.39
N ARG A 745 66.34 6.69 -0.07
CA ARG A 745 67.50 7.59 -0.09
C ARG A 745 67.27 8.82 -0.95
N ASN A 746 66.60 8.66 -2.09
CA ASN A 746 66.27 9.79 -2.95
C ASN A 746 65.26 10.74 -2.28
N ALA A 747 64.30 10.22 -1.51
CA ALA A 747 63.32 11.03 -0.80
C ALA A 747 63.95 11.93 0.27
N VAL A 748 64.99 11.45 0.97
CA VAL A 748 65.71 12.24 2.01
C VAL A 748 66.94 12.97 1.47
N LYS A 749 67.10 13.06 0.15
CA LYS A 749 68.30 13.61 -0.48
C LYS A 749 68.21 15.14 -0.54
N GLU A 750 69.10 15.80 0.17
CA GLU A 750 69.23 17.26 0.14
C GLU A 750 70.50 17.71 -0.60
N ARG A 751 70.46 18.94 -1.12
CA ARG A 751 71.56 19.56 -1.86
C ARG A 751 71.93 20.86 -1.16
N GLU A 752 73.13 20.90 -0.61
CA GLU A 752 73.70 22.12 -0.02
C GLU A 752 74.75 22.67 -0.98
N VAL A 753 74.65 23.96 -1.32
CA VAL A 753 75.68 24.63 -2.11
C VAL A 753 76.73 25.11 -1.13
N VAL A 754 77.87 24.42 -1.08
CA VAL A 754 79.00 24.80 -0.23
C VAL A 754 80.02 25.51 -1.11
N ILE A 755 80.48 26.67 -0.65
CA ILE A 755 81.58 27.39 -1.30
C ILE A 755 82.87 26.75 -0.78
N GLU A 756 83.53 25.95 -1.62
CA GLU A 756 84.86 25.38 -1.34
C GLU A 756 85.92 26.20 -2.08
N GLU A 757 87.05 26.49 -1.43
CA GLU A 757 88.22 27.05 -2.12
C GLU A 757 88.85 25.94 -2.98
N ASP A 758 89.15 26.24 -4.25
CA ASP A 758 89.90 25.32 -5.12
C ASP A 758 91.39 25.26 -4.75
N ASP A 759 92.16 24.40 -5.42
CA ASP A 759 93.59 24.20 -5.17
C ASP A 759 94.43 25.50 -5.34
N GLU A 760 93.83 26.57 -5.89
CA GLU A 760 94.42 27.89 -6.12
C GLU A 760 93.87 28.97 -5.17
N GLY A 761 92.96 28.62 -4.25
CA GLY A 761 92.39 29.52 -3.23
C GLY A 761 91.22 30.39 -3.72
N GLN A 762 90.58 30.05 -4.85
CA GLN A 762 89.38 30.76 -5.32
C GLN A 762 88.09 30.08 -4.87
N PRO A 763 87.08 30.85 -4.41
CA PRO A 763 85.81 30.30 -3.98
C PRO A 763 85.04 29.71 -5.16
N ARG A 764 84.72 28.42 -5.09
CA ARG A 764 83.98 27.68 -6.10
C ARG A 764 82.74 27.03 -5.47
N GLU A 765 81.58 27.29 -6.04
CA GLU A 765 80.32 26.66 -5.61
C GLU A 765 80.32 25.18 -5.96
N ARG A 766 80.26 24.32 -4.94
CA ARG A 766 80.15 22.88 -5.10
C ARG A 766 78.89 22.37 -4.40
N THR A 767 78.00 21.73 -5.17
CA THR A 767 76.80 21.12 -4.60
C THR A 767 77.16 19.84 -3.86
N ARG A 768 77.11 19.87 -2.54
CA ARG A 768 77.28 18.71 -1.67
C ARG A 768 75.92 18.05 -1.48
N ILE A 769 75.84 16.77 -1.85
CA ILE A 769 74.66 15.95 -1.59
C ILE A 769 74.80 15.35 -0.19
N TRP A 770 73.79 15.58 0.65
CA TRP A 770 73.67 14.90 1.94
C TRP A 770 72.28 14.29 2.09
N TYR A 771 72.10 13.43 3.10
CA TYR A 771 70.85 12.73 3.34
C TYR A 771 70.33 13.11 4.72
N ASN A 772 69.09 13.59 4.80
CA ASN A 772 68.47 14.04 6.02
C ASN A 772 68.19 12.86 6.96
N GLU A 773 68.99 12.74 8.04
CA GLU A 773 68.88 11.64 9.00
C GLU A 773 67.63 11.78 9.88
N ASP A 774 67.19 13.02 10.19
CA ASP A 774 65.97 13.28 10.96
C ASP A 774 64.72 12.81 10.19
N GLN A 775 64.68 13.01 8.86
CA GLN A 775 63.62 12.46 8.02
C GLN A 775 63.60 10.93 7.98
N LEU A 776 64.77 10.27 7.98
CA LEU A 776 64.83 8.81 8.06
C LEU A 776 64.27 8.30 9.40
N ASP A 777 64.50 9.04 10.49
CA ASP A 777 63.93 8.73 11.79
C ASP A 777 62.41 8.90 11.83
N LEU A 778 61.89 9.95 11.19
CA LEU A 778 60.46 10.10 10.98
C LEU A 778 59.86 8.92 10.19
N PHE A 779 60.56 8.42 9.16
CA PHE A 779 60.10 7.27 8.38
C PHE A 779 60.12 5.96 9.18
N LEU A 780 61.06 5.76 10.11
CA LEU A 780 61.07 4.58 10.98
C LEU A 780 59.84 4.55 11.91
N ALA A 781 59.44 5.70 12.42
CA ALA A 781 58.27 5.84 13.29
C ALA A 781 56.94 5.87 12.51
N TYR A 782 56.97 6.03 11.18
CA TYR A 782 55.79 6.30 10.37
C TYR A 782 54.71 5.21 10.44
N PRO A 783 54.99 3.91 10.31
CA PRO A 783 53.94 2.89 10.42
C PRO A 783 53.23 2.87 11.77
N ASP A 784 53.94 3.20 12.86
CA ASP A 784 53.41 3.30 14.22
C ASP A 784 52.76 4.68 14.49
N ALA A 785 52.87 5.62 13.55
CA ALA A 785 52.29 6.95 13.70
C ALA A 785 50.76 6.96 13.51
N HIS A 786 50.18 5.94 12.88
CA HIS A 786 48.75 5.86 12.62
C HIS A 786 47.96 5.29 13.82
N PRO A 787 46.68 5.67 14.02
CA PRO A 787 45.83 5.09 15.06
C PRO A 787 45.71 3.57 14.96
N ILE A 788 45.61 3.05 13.74
CA ILE A 788 45.76 1.64 13.40
C ILE A 788 47.13 1.50 12.73
N PRO A 789 48.13 0.87 13.38
CA PRO A 789 49.48 0.80 12.84
C PRO A 789 49.52 0.12 11.47
N LEU A 790 50.20 0.75 10.51
CA LEU A 790 50.38 0.19 9.17
C LEU A 790 51.35 -1.02 9.21
N PRO A 791 51.28 -1.93 8.22
CA PRO A 791 52.24 -3.02 8.08
C PRO A 791 53.72 -2.54 8.11
N LYS A 792 54.48 -3.00 9.11
CA LYS A 792 55.88 -2.58 9.31
C LYS A 792 56.81 -3.04 8.20
N ASN A 793 56.63 -4.28 7.75
CA ASN A 793 57.46 -4.90 6.72
C ASN A 793 56.71 -4.94 5.38
N PRO A 794 57.40 -4.68 4.27
CA PRO A 794 58.86 -4.55 4.14
C PRO A 794 59.44 -3.14 4.38
N PHE A 795 58.61 -2.12 4.62
CA PHE A 795 59.01 -0.71 4.68
C PHE A 795 60.12 -0.38 5.69
N ILE A 796 59.92 -0.67 6.98
CA ILE A 796 60.89 -0.35 8.06
C ILE A 796 62.24 -1.00 7.78
N GLY A 797 62.25 -2.23 7.28
CA GLY A 797 63.48 -2.93 6.89
C GLY A 797 64.27 -2.20 5.80
N ARG A 798 63.59 -1.52 4.86
CA ARG A 798 64.24 -0.70 3.82
C ARG A 798 64.72 0.65 4.36
N VAL A 799 63.99 1.28 5.27
CA VAL A 799 64.42 2.53 5.93
C VAL A 799 65.69 2.30 6.75
N MET A 800 65.76 1.20 7.51
CA MET A 800 66.97 0.80 8.25
C MET A 800 68.16 0.57 7.33
N ALA A 801 67.94 -0.07 6.16
CA ALA A 801 68.98 -0.24 5.16
C ALA A 801 69.48 1.10 4.60
N ALA A 802 68.57 2.03 4.28
CA ALA A 802 68.92 3.36 3.79
C ALA A 802 69.73 4.15 4.83
N LYS A 803 69.33 4.09 6.11
CA LYS A 803 70.05 4.72 7.22
C LYS A 803 71.47 4.18 7.37
N ASN A 804 71.63 2.86 7.37
CA ASN A 804 72.96 2.22 7.46
C ASN A 804 73.90 2.62 6.31
N LEU A 805 73.39 2.74 5.07
CA LEU A 805 74.19 3.18 3.93
C LEU A 805 74.60 4.67 4.01
N SER A 806 73.77 5.52 4.64
CA SER A 806 74.06 6.95 4.79
C SER A 806 75.09 7.22 5.89
N SER A 807 75.05 6.48 7.00
CA SER A 807 75.97 6.67 8.13
C SER A 807 77.39 6.13 7.89
N GLN A 808 77.59 5.19 6.96
CA GLN A 808 78.92 4.63 6.63
C GLN A 808 79.94 5.63 6.05
N ARG A 809 79.53 6.87 5.72
CA ARG A 809 80.38 7.90 5.10
C ARG A 809 80.84 9.03 6.04
N ARG A 810 80.56 9.00 7.35
CA ARG A 810 80.96 10.06 8.32
C ARG A 810 81.89 9.57 9.45
N ASN A 811 82.79 10.45 9.89
CA ASN A 811 83.77 10.23 10.96
C ASN A 811 83.13 10.05 12.36
N HIS A 812 83.66 9.08 13.09
CA HIS A 812 83.14 8.36 14.27
C HIS A 812 82.86 9.15 15.58
N ARG A 813 82.86 10.49 15.62
CA ARG A 813 82.84 11.23 16.91
C ARG A 813 81.48 11.76 17.40
N ARG A 814 80.48 11.95 16.53
CA ARG A 814 79.17 12.56 16.86
C ARG A 814 77.94 11.75 16.40
N ASN A 815 78.03 10.43 16.31
CA ASN A 815 76.88 9.61 15.90
C ASN A 815 76.02 9.20 17.10
N TYR A 816 75.14 10.11 17.57
CA TYR A 816 74.24 9.83 18.70
C TYR A 816 73.27 8.68 18.40
N ASP A 817 72.88 8.49 17.15
CA ASP A 817 71.98 7.42 16.71
C ASP A 817 72.59 6.02 16.86
N GLN A 818 73.85 5.86 16.44
CA GLN A 818 74.56 4.59 16.61
C GLN A 818 74.75 4.27 18.09
N ARG A 819 75.01 5.29 18.92
CA ARG A 819 75.07 5.15 20.38
C ARG A 819 73.71 4.80 20.96
N TYR A 820 72.63 5.40 20.47
CA TYR A 820 71.26 5.09 20.90
C TYR A 820 70.91 3.63 20.58
N ALA A 821 71.20 3.15 19.37
CA ALA A 821 70.95 1.75 18.99
C ALA A 821 71.74 0.77 19.88
N GLN A 822 73.03 1.03 20.10
CA GLN A 822 73.88 0.22 20.97
C GLN A 822 73.39 0.23 22.43
N LEU A 823 72.97 1.40 22.93
CA LEU A 823 72.41 1.56 24.25
C LEU A 823 71.11 0.76 24.40
N MET A 824 70.20 0.89 23.43
CA MET A 824 68.91 0.22 23.48
C MET A 824 69.04 -1.30 23.45
N ASP A 825 70.05 -1.86 22.79
CA ASP A 825 70.31 -3.30 22.74
C ASP A 825 71.02 -3.85 23.98
N SER A 826 71.57 -2.99 24.84
CA SER A 826 72.32 -3.37 26.05
C SER A 826 71.52 -3.20 27.35
N ALA A 827 70.20 -3.43 27.30
CA ALA A 827 69.29 -3.33 28.47
C ALA A 827 69.43 -1.97 29.22
N PRO A 828 69.08 -0.86 28.56
CA PRO A 828 69.37 0.50 29.01
C PRO A 828 68.66 0.89 30.31
N THR A 829 69.28 1.77 31.10
CA THR A 829 68.62 2.47 32.22
C THR A 829 68.02 3.81 31.77
N PRO A 830 66.94 4.30 32.42
CA PRO A 830 66.35 5.61 32.12
C PRO A 830 67.35 6.79 32.14
N GLU A 831 68.31 6.75 33.06
CA GLU A 831 69.32 7.80 33.23
C GLU A 831 70.33 7.82 32.06
N GLU A 832 70.75 6.66 31.55
CA GLU A 832 71.65 6.60 30.40
C GLU A 832 70.99 7.08 29.11
N VAL A 833 69.70 6.75 28.91
CA VAL A 833 68.91 7.26 27.78
C VAL A 833 68.78 8.78 27.89
N TYR A 834 68.49 9.31 29.08
CA TYR A 834 68.39 10.74 29.32
C TYR A 834 69.69 11.49 29.08
N GLU A 835 70.83 10.98 29.55
CA GLU A 835 72.13 11.62 29.32
C GLU A 835 72.52 11.65 27.84
N LEU A 836 72.20 10.60 27.08
CA LEU A 836 72.40 10.59 25.64
C LEU A 836 71.48 11.61 24.95
N ALA A 837 70.20 11.64 25.33
CA ALA A 837 69.20 12.58 24.81
C ALA A 837 69.58 14.03 25.12
N ARG A 838 70.04 14.33 26.33
CA ARG A 838 70.48 15.66 26.75
C ARG A 838 71.67 16.14 25.92
N ARG A 839 72.70 15.31 25.73
CA ARG A 839 73.85 15.66 24.89
C ARG A 839 73.47 15.88 23.42
N ALA A 840 72.53 15.09 22.91
CA ALA A 840 72.00 15.30 21.56
C ALA A 840 71.17 16.59 21.46
N ALA A 841 70.41 16.94 22.51
CA ALA A 841 69.61 18.17 22.57
C ALA A 841 70.45 19.45 22.62
N ASP A 842 71.71 19.38 23.11
CA ASP A 842 72.63 20.51 23.06
C ASP A 842 73.07 20.85 21.63
N ASP A 843 73.12 19.84 20.73
CA ASP A 843 73.40 20.03 19.30
C ASP A 843 72.13 20.34 18.50
N HIS A 844 71.03 19.60 18.74
CA HIS A 844 69.72 19.82 18.11
C HIS A 844 68.58 19.42 19.07
N ALA A 845 67.83 20.42 19.57
CA ALA A 845 66.84 20.25 20.64
C ALA A 845 65.81 19.14 20.39
N LEU A 846 65.24 19.08 19.17
CA LEU A 846 64.23 18.08 18.80
C LEU A 846 64.79 16.65 18.82
N THR A 847 66.02 16.45 18.37
CA THR A 847 66.64 15.12 18.19
C THR A 847 66.83 14.44 19.55
N GLY A 848 67.23 15.20 20.57
CA GLY A 848 67.30 14.70 21.94
C GLY A 848 65.95 14.25 22.49
N LEU A 849 64.89 15.05 22.29
CA LEU A 849 63.53 14.68 22.71
C LEU A 849 62.99 13.46 21.94
N MET A 850 63.32 13.35 20.66
CA MET A 850 62.96 12.18 19.85
C MET A 850 63.59 10.87 20.35
N PHE A 851 64.80 10.91 20.92
CA PHE A 851 65.37 9.71 21.56
C PHE A 851 64.56 9.25 22.76
N LEU A 852 64.05 10.17 23.58
CA LEU A 852 63.19 9.84 24.72
C LEU A 852 61.84 9.31 24.26
N GLU A 853 61.25 9.93 23.22
CA GLU A 853 60.01 9.48 22.60
C GLU A 853 60.13 8.05 22.03
N ARG A 854 61.22 7.76 21.32
CA ARG A 854 61.54 6.42 20.79
C ARG A 854 61.74 5.41 21.91
N ALA A 855 62.39 5.82 23.00
CA ALA A 855 62.62 4.95 24.16
C ALA A 855 61.29 4.55 24.82
N LEU A 856 60.38 5.50 25.01
CA LEU A 856 59.03 5.26 25.53
C LEU A 856 58.21 4.33 24.61
N SER A 857 58.32 4.55 23.29
CA SER A 857 57.63 3.75 22.27
C SER A 857 58.16 2.31 22.12
N SER A 858 59.41 2.05 22.55
CA SER A 858 60.09 0.76 22.34
C SER A 858 59.52 -0.41 23.15
N LYS A 859 58.63 -0.16 24.13
CA LYS A 859 58.09 -1.14 25.10
C LYS A 859 59.17 -1.94 25.87
N ARG A 860 60.43 -1.50 25.86
CA ARG A 860 61.55 -2.15 26.57
C ARG A 860 61.61 -1.79 28.06
N PHE A 861 60.93 -0.72 28.47
CA PHE A 861 60.94 -0.20 29.85
C PHE A 861 59.67 -0.60 30.61
N ARG A 862 59.81 -0.84 31.93
CA ARG A 862 58.66 -1.05 32.83
C ARG A 862 57.92 0.27 33.08
N LEU A 863 56.68 0.20 33.57
CA LEU A 863 55.83 1.39 33.81
C LEU A 863 56.52 2.49 34.66
N ILE A 864 57.22 2.12 35.73
CA ILE A 864 57.96 3.07 36.59
C ILE A 864 59.13 3.72 35.84
N GLN A 865 59.82 2.95 34.98
CA GLN A 865 60.92 3.47 34.17
C GLN A 865 60.41 4.39 33.06
N GLN A 866 59.25 4.08 32.47
CA GLN A 866 58.58 4.94 31.50
C GLN A 866 58.21 6.29 32.13
N GLN A 867 57.60 6.29 33.32
CA GLN A 867 57.30 7.54 34.04
C GLN A 867 58.55 8.38 34.32
N LYS A 868 59.69 7.75 34.64
CA LYS A 868 60.96 8.47 34.78
C LYS A 868 61.39 9.12 33.47
N ILE A 869 61.32 8.39 32.36
CA ILE A 869 61.68 8.92 31.03
C ILE A 869 60.71 10.03 30.61
N GLU A 870 59.40 9.90 30.87
CA GLU A 870 58.41 10.95 30.63
C GLU A 870 58.72 12.23 31.42
N ASN A 871 59.06 12.11 32.70
CA ASN A 871 59.45 13.24 33.53
C ASN A 871 60.74 13.90 33.02
N SER A 872 61.75 13.10 32.67
CA SER A 872 62.99 13.56 32.05
C SER A 872 62.75 14.28 30.72
N MET A 873 61.83 13.77 29.89
CA MET A 873 61.42 14.37 28.63
C MET A 873 60.72 15.71 28.85
N ARG A 874 59.82 15.82 29.83
CA ARG A 874 59.18 17.08 30.22
C ARG A 874 60.20 18.11 30.70
N SER A 875 61.14 17.71 31.55
CA SER A 875 62.21 18.61 32.01
C SER A 875 63.08 19.11 30.86
N LEU A 876 63.46 18.23 29.93
CA LEU A 876 64.25 18.61 28.76
C LEU A 876 63.48 19.53 27.82
N PHE A 877 62.18 19.25 27.61
CA PHE A 877 61.31 20.10 26.80
C PHE A 877 61.21 21.51 27.39
N ILE A 878 60.98 21.66 28.68
CA ILE A 878 60.91 22.98 29.34
C ILE A 878 62.19 23.80 29.13
N MET A 879 63.36 23.15 29.16
CA MET A 879 64.65 23.83 28.94
C MET A 879 64.88 24.28 27.49
N LYS A 880 64.23 23.62 26.53
CA LYS A 880 64.49 23.76 25.09
C LYS A 880 63.28 24.20 24.27
N ARG A 881 62.13 24.49 24.89
CA ARG A 881 60.85 24.75 24.22
C ARG A 881 60.89 25.97 23.27
N ASP A 882 61.71 26.97 23.59
CA ASP A 882 61.85 28.20 22.80
C ASP A 882 62.64 27.96 21.49
N GLU A 883 63.34 26.83 21.38
CA GLU A 883 64.09 26.42 20.18
C GLU A 883 63.26 25.52 19.24
N ILE A 884 62.03 25.13 19.63
CA ILE A 884 61.23 24.13 18.93
C ILE A 884 59.87 24.71 18.50
N ALA A 885 59.64 24.83 17.20
CA ALA A 885 58.37 25.24 16.62
C ALA A 885 57.23 24.28 16.99
N VAL A 886 55.99 24.76 17.08
CA VAL A 886 54.83 23.92 17.45
C VAL A 886 54.60 22.80 16.43
N ALA A 887 54.85 23.05 15.14
CA ALA A 887 54.75 22.06 14.06
C ALA A 887 55.61 20.81 14.31
N ASP A 888 56.77 20.96 14.95
CA ASP A 888 57.71 19.86 15.21
C ASP A 888 57.37 19.07 16.48
N ARG A 889 56.65 19.69 17.42
CA ARG A 889 56.27 19.08 18.71
C ARG A 889 55.26 17.95 18.57
N ARG A 890 54.51 17.90 17.46
CA ARG A 890 53.53 16.84 17.16
C ARG A 890 54.10 15.42 17.23
N HIS A 891 55.41 15.28 17.04
CA HIS A 891 56.12 14.01 17.09
C HIS A 891 56.38 13.52 18.52
N LEU A 892 56.20 14.38 19.53
CA LEU A 892 56.50 14.15 20.94
C LEU A 892 55.23 13.74 21.72
N ARG A 893 54.67 12.57 21.40
CA ARG A 893 53.34 12.15 21.88
C ARG A 893 53.27 11.96 23.39
N HIS A 894 54.35 11.53 24.02
CA HIS A 894 54.35 11.23 25.45
C HIS A 894 54.45 12.48 26.34
N LEU A 895 54.70 13.67 25.76
CA LEU A 895 54.69 14.93 26.52
C LEU A 895 53.27 15.33 26.97
N LYS A 896 52.24 14.94 26.20
CA LYS A 896 50.82 15.27 26.44
C LYS A 896 50.53 16.78 26.46
N LEU A 897 51.12 17.51 25.50
CA LEU A 897 50.90 18.94 25.36
C LEU A 897 49.50 19.20 24.79
N ALA A 898 48.82 20.24 25.27
CA ALA A 898 47.49 20.59 24.78
C ALA A 898 47.58 21.12 23.34
N PRO A 899 46.60 20.83 22.46
CA PRO A 899 46.52 21.47 21.17
C PRO A 899 45.86 22.86 21.27
N LEU A 900 46.30 23.77 20.41
CA LEU A 900 45.60 25.03 20.12
C LEU A 900 44.67 24.81 18.92
N VAL A 901 43.39 25.13 19.07
CA VAL A 901 42.35 24.92 18.06
C VAL A 901 41.78 26.25 17.60
N LEU A 902 41.98 26.57 16.33
CA LEU A 902 41.31 27.65 15.63
C LEU A 902 39.93 27.15 15.21
N VAL A 903 38.87 27.84 15.61
CA VAL A 903 37.51 27.41 15.32
C VAL A 903 36.95 28.21 14.16
N ASP A 904 36.47 27.50 13.14
CA ASP A 904 35.92 28.07 11.92
C ASP A 904 34.44 28.48 12.08
N THR A 905 33.95 29.35 11.18
CA THR A 905 32.59 29.93 11.24
C THR A 905 31.51 28.84 11.17
N ASN A 906 31.69 27.84 10.31
CA ASN A 906 30.73 26.73 10.14
C ASN A 906 30.43 25.96 11.45
N VAL A 907 31.41 25.80 12.35
CA VAL A 907 31.24 25.14 13.65
C VAL A 907 30.54 26.09 14.64
N LEU A 908 30.80 27.39 14.55
CA LEU A 908 30.24 28.40 15.45
C LEU A 908 28.79 28.76 15.12
N VAL A 909 28.38 28.66 13.86
CA VAL A 909 26.97 28.84 13.47
C VAL A 909 26.08 27.83 14.17
N ASP A 910 26.51 26.57 14.30
CA ASP A 910 25.77 25.56 15.07
C ASP A 910 25.71 25.92 16.56
N ALA A 911 26.82 26.40 17.14
CA ALA A 911 26.83 26.87 18.54
C ALA A 911 25.90 28.07 18.75
N LEU A 912 25.82 28.99 17.79
CA LEU A 912 24.93 30.15 17.82
C LEU A 912 23.46 29.72 17.73
N LEU A 913 23.13 28.81 16.82
CA LEU A 913 21.77 28.26 16.69
C LEU A 913 21.33 27.57 17.98
N ASP A 914 22.20 26.78 18.60
CA ASP A 914 21.89 26.13 19.88
C ASP A 914 21.60 27.13 21.00
N ARG A 915 22.35 28.23 21.08
CA ARG A 915 22.11 29.29 22.08
C ARG A 915 20.79 30.01 21.82
N LEU A 916 20.42 30.23 20.56
CA LEU A 916 19.14 30.84 20.20
C LEU A 916 17.96 29.93 20.53
N ILE A 917 18.04 28.64 20.20
CA ILE A 917 17.01 27.66 20.54
C ILE A 917 16.87 27.52 22.06
N GLN A 918 17.98 27.45 22.80
CA GLN A 918 17.96 27.40 24.27
C GLN A 918 17.21 28.58 24.90
N ARG A 919 17.40 29.79 24.38
CA ARG A 919 16.75 31.01 24.90
C ARG A 919 15.23 31.02 24.70
N SER A 920 14.69 30.16 23.84
CA SER A 920 13.25 30.00 23.62
C SER A 920 12.57 28.99 24.55
N GLY A 921 13.30 28.38 25.49
CA GLY A 921 12.76 27.33 26.36
C GLY A 921 12.65 25.95 25.69
N ARG A 922 13.26 25.79 24.51
CA ARG A 922 13.21 24.55 23.70
C ARG A 922 14.57 23.86 23.68
N SER A 923 14.56 22.57 23.31
CA SER A 923 15.79 21.80 23.11
C SER A 923 16.03 21.55 21.63
N ALA A 924 17.26 21.82 21.16
CA ALA A 924 17.70 21.49 19.81
C ALA A 924 17.91 19.97 19.59
N ARG A 925 17.93 19.17 20.67
CA ARG A 925 18.36 17.75 20.66
C ARG A 925 17.22 16.73 20.71
N THR A 926 16.00 17.17 20.54
CA THR A 926 14.79 16.32 20.57
C THR A 926 14.60 15.52 19.30
N GLY A 927 15.09 16.04 18.17
CA GLY A 927 15.22 15.27 16.95
C GLY A 927 16.37 14.26 17.04
N LEU A 928 16.24 13.12 16.35
CA LEU A 928 17.40 12.34 15.93
C LEU A 928 18.38 13.32 15.28
N ALA A 929 19.53 13.54 15.92
CA ALA A 929 20.62 14.34 15.36
C ALA A 929 21.21 13.52 14.20
N ILE A 930 20.57 13.61 13.04
CA ILE A 930 20.95 12.86 11.82
C ILE A 930 22.38 13.26 11.38
N ASP A 931 22.82 14.45 11.75
CA ASP A 931 24.18 14.93 11.51
C ASP A 931 25.03 14.74 12.76
N ALA A 932 25.71 13.59 12.88
CA ALA A 932 26.78 13.37 13.85
C ALA A 932 27.90 14.45 13.78
N ASN A 933 27.90 15.29 12.74
CA ASN A 933 28.80 16.43 12.59
C ASN A 933 28.40 17.64 13.45
N ARG A 934 27.11 17.80 13.80
CA ARG A 934 26.59 18.94 14.59
C ARG A 934 27.00 18.91 16.07
N ASP A 935 27.74 17.91 16.55
CA ASP A 935 28.17 17.84 17.95
C ASP A 935 29.60 18.38 18.21
N LEU A 936 30.33 18.75 17.16
CA LEU A 936 31.75 19.14 17.30
C LEU A 936 31.92 20.35 18.24
N HIS A 937 31.06 21.37 18.14
CA HIS A 937 31.16 22.59 18.95
C HIS A 937 30.99 22.29 20.44
N HIS A 938 30.07 21.40 20.83
CA HIS A 938 29.92 20.99 22.22
C HIS A 938 31.13 20.22 22.75
N HIS A 939 31.72 19.34 21.93
CA HIS A 939 32.92 18.61 22.35
C HIS A 939 34.11 19.55 22.52
N LEU A 940 34.28 20.53 21.62
CA LEU A 940 35.27 21.58 21.73
C LEU A 940 35.06 22.42 23.00
N GLU A 941 33.84 22.91 23.24
CA GLU A 941 33.49 23.71 24.41
C GLU A 941 33.76 22.93 25.72
N ARG A 942 33.39 21.64 25.76
CA ARG A 942 33.65 20.77 26.93
C ARG A 942 35.14 20.58 27.19
N LEU A 943 35.93 20.32 26.15
CA LEU A 943 37.37 20.14 26.28
C LEU A 943 38.10 21.46 26.60
N GLY A 944 37.61 22.58 26.07
CA GLY A 944 38.09 23.92 26.37
C GLY A 944 37.84 24.27 27.84
N LYS A 945 36.62 24.04 28.34
CA LYS A 945 36.27 24.20 29.76
C LYS A 945 37.10 23.29 30.69
N ALA A 946 37.45 22.09 30.23
CA ALA A 946 38.31 21.18 30.97
C ALA A 946 39.82 21.52 30.89
N GLY A 947 40.21 22.52 30.09
CA GLY A 947 41.60 22.90 29.86
C GLY A 947 42.43 21.87 29.08
N LYS A 948 41.78 20.88 28.43
CA LYS A 948 42.44 19.85 27.63
C LYS A 948 42.84 20.35 26.25
N VAL A 949 42.14 21.35 25.75
CA VAL A 949 42.44 22.08 24.50
C VAL A 949 42.33 23.57 24.78
N GLN A 950 43.02 24.40 23.99
CA GLN A 950 42.80 25.83 23.99
C GLN A 950 42.12 26.24 22.69
N LEU A 951 41.09 27.08 22.80
CA LEU A 951 40.29 27.56 21.67
C LEU A 951 40.65 29.01 21.36
N MET A 952 40.72 29.32 20.07
CA MET A 952 40.97 30.65 19.53
C MET A 952 40.02 30.92 18.36
N LEU A 953 39.50 32.14 18.28
CA LEU A 953 38.68 32.62 17.19
C LEU A 953 39.50 33.56 16.29
N PRO A 954 39.79 33.17 15.04
CA PRO A 954 40.39 34.05 14.05
C PRO A 954 39.56 35.31 13.82
N ASP A 955 40.20 36.42 13.47
CA ASP A 955 39.49 37.67 13.17
C ASP A 955 38.52 37.55 11.98
N PRO A 956 38.85 36.86 10.87
CA PRO A 956 37.89 36.67 9.76
C PRO A 956 36.60 35.98 10.23
N VAL A 957 36.73 34.94 11.05
CA VAL A 957 35.62 34.18 11.64
C VAL A 957 34.73 35.06 12.52
N ARG A 958 35.33 35.95 13.33
CA ARG A 958 34.58 36.89 14.17
C ARG A 958 33.73 37.84 13.33
N HIS A 959 34.28 38.37 12.25
CA HIS A 959 33.57 39.27 11.34
C HIS A 959 32.45 38.55 10.59
N GLU A 960 32.73 37.36 10.07
CA GLU A 960 31.77 36.54 9.33
C GLU A 960 30.60 36.10 10.23
N LEU A 961 30.89 35.54 11.41
CA LEU A 961 29.85 35.13 12.37
C LEU A 961 28.97 36.33 12.79
N THR A 962 29.57 37.51 12.98
CA THR A 962 28.82 38.74 13.28
C THR A 962 27.95 39.18 12.10
N SER A 963 28.44 39.01 10.86
CA SER A 963 27.68 39.28 9.65
C SER A 963 26.49 38.33 9.50
N ILE A 964 26.70 37.03 9.74
CA ILE A 964 25.65 35.99 9.71
C ILE A 964 24.59 36.26 10.79
N ALA A 965 25.02 36.60 12.01
CA ALA A 965 24.11 36.95 13.10
C ALA A 965 23.20 38.13 12.71
N LYS A 966 23.73 39.14 12.03
CA LYS A 966 22.96 40.31 11.54
C LYS A 966 22.12 40.00 10.29
N GLY A 967 22.60 39.09 9.43
CA GLY A 967 21.96 38.64 8.20
C GLY A 967 20.96 37.52 8.46
N GLY A 968 19.83 37.84 9.08
CA GLY A 968 18.87 36.86 9.64
C GLY A 968 18.33 35.77 8.69
N ASN A 969 18.54 35.84 7.37
CA ASN A 969 18.09 34.82 6.42
C ASN A 969 18.76 33.46 6.66
N VAL A 970 20.08 33.42 6.92
CA VAL A 970 20.82 32.17 7.11
C VAL A 970 20.35 31.45 8.39
N LEU A 971 20.15 32.21 9.47
CA LEU A 971 19.63 31.67 10.73
C LEU A 971 18.18 31.21 10.58
N ARG A 972 17.34 31.98 9.88
CA ARG A 972 15.94 31.63 9.62
C ARG A 972 15.80 30.33 8.85
N ASP A 973 16.59 30.13 7.79
CA ASP A 973 16.56 28.89 7.00
C ASP A 973 16.92 27.67 7.85
N ARG A 974 17.87 27.82 8.79
CA ARG A 974 18.28 26.75 9.71
C ARG A 974 17.24 26.46 10.81
N LEU A 975 16.40 27.43 11.16
CA LEU A 975 15.34 27.28 12.15
C LEU A 975 14.07 26.64 11.57
N GLN A 976 13.93 26.48 10.24
CA GLN A 976 12.74 25.89 9.61
C GLN A 976 12.42 24.47 10.08
N GLU A 977 13.43 23.67 10.43
CA GLU A 977 13.24 22.30 10.95
C GLU A 977 12.99 22.26 12.47
N THR A 978 12.99 23.42 13.15
CA THR A 978 12.76 23.52 14.60
C THR A 978 11.26 23.61 14.87
N PHE A 979 10.78 22.86 15.87
CA PHE A 979 9.40 22.96 16.33
C PHE A 979 9.15 24.30 17.04
N ALA A 980 8.83 25.31 16.26
CA ALA A 980 8.61 26.68 16.71
C ALA A 980 7.51 27.35 15.90
N THR A 981 6.66 28.16 16.55
CA THR A 981 5.71 29.00 15.83
C THR A 981 6.45 30.09 15.06
N PRO A 982 5.85 30.67 14.00
CA PRO A 982 6.45 31.82 13.31
C PRO A 982 6.82 32.96 14.27
N ASP A 983 5.96 33.25 15.26
CA ASP A 983 6.20 34.27 16.28
C ASP A 983 7.40 33.92 17.17
N ASP A 984 7.58 32.65 17.54
CA ASP A 984 8.74 32.22 18.31
C ASP A 984 10.04 32.34 17.52
N VAL A 985 10.03 32.02 16.22
CA VAL A 985 11.19 32.18 15.34
C VAL A 985 11.54 33.66 15.20
N GLU A 986 10.54 34.54 15.08
CA GLU A 986 10.76 35.99 15.09
C GLU A 986 11.33 36.48 16.43
N ALA A 987 10.83 35.97 17.56
CA ALA A 987 11.36 36.29 18.88
C ALA A 987 12.81 35.77 19.07
N MET A 988 13.14 34.56 18.61
CA MET A 988 14.52 34.04 18.62
C MET A 988 15.46 34.93 17.80
N LEU A 989 14.99 35.43 16.66
CA LEU A 989 15.76 36.29 15.74
C LEU A 989 15.70 37.78 16.10
N GLU A 990 15.12 38.15 17.24
CA GLU A 990 15.17 39.52 17.75
C GLU A 990 16.63 39.94 17.98
N ALA A 991 16.97 41.16 17.58
CA ALA A 991 18.35 41.67 17.61
C ALA A 991 19.03 41.50 18.98
N THR A 992 18.30 41.72 20.08
CA THR A 992 18.84 41.56 21.43
C THR A 992 19.19 40.11 21.76
N ASN A 993 18.32 39.15 21.41
CA ASN A 993 18.57 37.73 21.66
C ASN A 993 19.74 37.21 20.83
N VAL A 994 19.82 37.64 19.56
CA VAL A 994 20.92 37.31 18.66
C VAL A 994 22.25 37.88 19.16
N ASP A 995 22.28 39.15 19.57
CA ASP A 995 23.50 39.79 20.08
C ASP A 995 23.99 39.13 21.39
N GLU A 996 23.10 38.80 22.30
CA GLU A 996 23.47 38.10 23.54
C GLU A 996 23.98 36.67 23.26
N ALA A 997 23.28 35.91 22.40
CA ALA A 997 23.72 34.57 22.00
C ALA A 997 25.09 34.59 21.29
N LEU A 998 25.32 35.59 20.42
CA LEU A 998 26.60 35.79 19.74
C LEU A 998 27.71 36.05 20.77
N ASN A 999 27.50 36.94 21.74
CA ASN A 999 28.48 37.23 22.78
C ASN A 999 28.81 36.01 23.66
N ASP A 1000 27.80 35.18 23.97
CA ASP A 1000 28.00 33.93 24.70
C ASP A 1000 28.87 32.93 23.92
N VAL A 1001 28.65 32.80 22.60
CA VAL A 1001 29.48 31.94 21.73
C VAL A 1001 30.90 32.49 21.64
N LEU A 1002 31.07 33.77 21.33
CA LEU A 1002 32.39 34.39 21.18
C LEU A 1002 33.23 34.28 22.46
N SER A 1003 32.60 34.37 23.64
CA SER A 1003 33.30 34.20 24.92
C SER A 1003 33.59 32.72 25.25
N SER A 1004 32.71 31.79 24.90
CA SER A 1004 32.88 30.36 25.19
C SER A 1004 34.00 29.70 24.35
N PHE A 1005 34.25 30.23 23.15
CA PHE A 1005 35.23 29.69 22.19
C PHE A 1005 36.55 30.46 22.12
N GLU A 1006 36.76 31.47 22.96
CA GLU A 1006 38.05 32.16 23.11
C GLU A 1006 38.64 31.85 24.50
N THR A 1007 39.28 30.69 24.66
CA THR A 1007 39.87 30.28 25.96
C THR A 1007 41.35 30.64 26.08
N TRP A 1008 42.03 30.92 24.96
CA TRP A 1008 43.46 31.20 24.96
C TRP A 1008 43.79 32.64 25.39
N ALA A 1009 44.05 32.83 26.69
CA ALA A 1009 44.31 34.15 27.28
C ALA A 1009 45.63 34.83 26.87
N LYS A 1010 46.61 34.08 26.34
CA LYS A 1010 47.95 34.60 25.96
C LYS A 1010 48.06 34.99 24.47
N ARG A 1011 46.93 35.18 23.78
CA ARG A 1011 46.91 35.65 22.39
C ARG A 1011 47.51 37.06 22.30
N GLU A 1012 48.35 37.28 21.28
CA GLU A 1012 48.91 38.60 20.97
C GLU A 1012 48.42 39.04 19.58
N ALA A 1013 48.07 40.33 19.43
CA ALA A 1013 47.55 40.88 18.17
C ALA A 1013 48.51 40.71 16.98
N ARG A 1014 49.83 40.70 17.24
CA ARG A 1014 50.85 40.49 16.21
C ARG A 1014 50.69 39.20 15.43
N TYR A 1015 50.06 38.17 16.01
CA TYR A 1015 49.90 36.88 15.32
C TYR A 1015 48.98 37.00 14.10
N ASP A 1016 47.91 37.79 14.21
CA ASP A 1016 46.99 38.10 13.13
C ASP A 1016 47.65 39.07 12.12
N ASP A 1017 48.31 40.12 12.61
CA ASP A 1017 48.99 41.13 11.77
C ASP A 1017 50.10 40.52 10.88
N GLU A 1018 50.85 39.56 11.42
CA GLU A 1018 51.95 38.89 10.72
C GLU A 1018 51.49 37.65 9.94
N ALA A 1019 50.23 37.20 10.06
CA ALA A 1019 49.77 35.97 9.42
C ALA A 1019 50.00 36.00 7.90
N MET A 1020 49.69 37.14 7.27
CA MET A 1020 49.66 37.34 5.81
C MET A 1020 50.99 37.89 5.23
N GLU A 1021 52.13 37.57 5.83
CA GLU A 1021 53.44 37.91 5.26
C GLU A 1021 53.69 37.23 3.89
N ASP A 1022 54.34 37.94 2.97
CA ASP A 1022 54.56 37.53 1.57
C ASP A 1022 55.16 36.13 1.41
N GLU A 1023 56.09 35.73 2.29
CA GLU A 1023 56.72 34.41 2.25
C GLU A 1023 55.72 33.28 2.56
N ARG A 1024 54.87 33.45 3.58
CA ARG A 1024 53.82 32.48 3.93
C ARG A 1024 52.75 32.41 2.86
N VAL A 1025 52.32 33.56 2.34
CA VAL A 1025 51.36 33.62 1.24
C VAL A 1025 51.91 32.92 0.00
N SER A 1026 53.19 33.12 -0.34
CA SER A 1026 53.83 32.45 -1.47
C SER A 1026 53.93 30.93 -1.28
N ARG A 1027 54.20 30.47 -0.05
CA ARG A 1027 54.19 29.03 0.28
C ARG A 1027 52.79 28.42 0.19
N LEU A 1028 51.77 29.13 0.65
CA LEU A 1028 50.38 28.72 0.51
C LEU A 1028 49.97 28.68 -0.97
N ASP A 1029 50.31 29.70 -1.76
CA ASP A 1029 50.03 29.75 -3.21
C ASP A 1029 50.67 28.57 -3.96
N ALA A 1030 51.92 28.23 -3.62
CA ALA A 1030 52.59 27.06 -4.18
C ALA A 1030 51.88 25.75 -3.80
N PHE A 1031 51.48 25.62 -2.53
CA PHE A 1031 50.71 24.46 -2.06
C PHE A 1031 49.37 24.32 -2.82
N LEU A 1032 48.62 25.41 -2.95
CA LEU A 1032 47.33 25.42 -3.67
C LEU A 1032 47.50 25.05 -5.14
N ALA A 1033 48.55 25.56 -5.80
CA ALA A 1033 48.87 25.21 -7.19
C ALA A 1033 49.22 23.72 -7.36
N ASP A 1034 50.00 23.15 -6.45
CA ASP A 1034 50.37 21.73 -6.47
C ASP A 1034 49.15 20.80 -6.24
N HIS A 1035 48.09 21.31 -5.61
CA HIS A 1035 46.85 20.58 -5.29
C HIS A 1035 45.65 21.00 -6.14
N HIS A 1036 45.86 21.66 -7.29
CA HIS A 1036 44.78 22.21 -8.11
C HIS A 1036 43.73 21.18 -8.54
N ASP A 1037 44.11 19.92 -8.79
CA ASP A 1037 43.18 18.84 -9.16
C ASP A 1037 42.04 18.67 -8.12
N VAL A 1038 42.36 18.77 -6.82
CA VAL A 1038 41.35 18.65 -5.75
C VAL A 1038 40.50 19.91 -5.70
N TYR A 1039 41.13 21.08 -5.75
CA TYR A 1039 40.44 22.36 -5.62
C TYR A 1039 39.56 22.67 -6.84
N ASP A 1040 39.90 22.19 -8.04
CA ASP A 1040 39.05 22.31 -9.23
C ASP A 1040 37.78 21.46 -9.11
N GLU A 1041 37.87 20.25 -8.54
CA GLU A 1041 36.70 19.41 -8.23
C GLU A 1041 35.84 20.02 -7.11
N VAL A 1042 36.47 20.56 -6.05
CA VAL A 1042 35.75 21.32 -5.01
C VAL A 1042 35.05 22.54 -5.61
N THR A 1043 35.72 23.25 -6.53
CA THR A 1043 35.12 24.37 -7.26
C THR A 1043 33.90 23.88 -8.05
N ALA A 1044 34.00 22.76 -8.77
CA ALA A 1044 32.90 22.20 -9.54
C ALA A 1044 31.72 21.80 -8.64
N MET A 1045 32.00 21.20 -7.48
CA MET A 1045 31.00 20.84 -6.48
C MET A 1045 30.30 22.07 -5.87
N LYS A 1046 31.05 23.10 -5.47
CA LYS A 1046 30.49 24.35 -4.94
C LYS A 1046 29.68 25.11 -6.01
N ARG A 1047 30.10 25.07 -7.29
CA ARG A 1047 29.33 25.64 -8.43
C ARG A 1047 27.95 25.03 -8.59
N ALA A 1048 27.77 23.75 -8.25
CA ALA A 1048 26.45 23.13 -8.30
C ALA A 1048 25.48 23.69 -7.25
N ARG A 1049 25.99 24.32 -6.18
CA ARG A 1049 25.23 24.90 -5.07
C ARG A 1049 25.06 26.43 -5.15
N GLY A 1050 25.80 27.12 -6.03
CA GLY A 1050 25.73 28.58 -6.21
C GLY A 1050 26.91 29.15 -7.02
N GLN A 1051 26.98 30.47 -7.19
CA GLN A 1051 28.17 31.11 -7.78
C GLN A 1051 29.26 31.25 -6.70
N PRO A 1052 30.37 30.52 -6.82
CA PRO A 1052 31.40 30.50 -5.79
C PRO A 1052 32.30 31.75 -5.87
N GLN A 1053 32.62 32.38 -4.73
CA GLN A 1053 33.70 33.38 -4.68
C GLN A 1053 35.05 32.65 -4.72
N ARG A 1054 35.98 33.11 -5.57
CA ARG A 1054 37.32 32.49 -5.74
C ARG A 1054 38.40 33.52 -5.46
N THR A 1055 39.56 33.05 -5.01
CA THR A 1055 40.73 33.92 -4.88
C THR A 1055 41.67 33.75 -6.06
N THR A 1056 42.28 34.85 -6.48
CA THR A 1056 43.35 34.83 -7.48
C THR A 1056 44.69 34.57 -6.79
N LEU A 1057 45.42 33.56 -7.28
CA LEU A 1057 46.81 33.33 -6.90
C LEU A 1057 47.70 34.43 -7.48
N GLY A 1058 48.91 34.61 -6.92
CA GLY A 1058 49.91 35.52 -7.48
C GLY A 1058 50.29 35.22 -8.94
N SER A 1059 50.02 34.00 -9.41
CA SER A 1059 50.19 33.55 -10.81
C SER A 1059 49.06 33.97 -11.76
N GLY A 1060 47.97 34.55 -11.25
CA GLY A 1060 46.78 34.94 -12.01
C GLY A 1060 45.73 33.83 -12.18
N ALA A 1061 45.99 32.61 -11.68
CA ALA A 1061 45.00 31.54 -11.67
C ALA A 1061 43.97 31.76 -10.55
N GLU A 1062 42.69 31.66 -10.86
CA GLU A 1062 41.62 31.63 -9.85
C GLU A 1062 41.49 30.21 -9.27
N ILE A 1063 41.55 30.09 -7.95
CA ILE A 1063 41.43 28.83 -7.23
C ILE A 1063 40.66 29.01 -5.92
N TYR A 1064 40.13 27.92 -5.36
CA TYR A 1064 39.72 27.84 -3.95
C TYR A 1064 40.96 27.58 -3.07
N PRO A 1065 41.01 28.03 -1.80
CA PRO A 1065 39.92 28.50 -0.92
C PRO A 1065 39.49 29.97 -1.08
N GLU A 1066 38.46 30.38 -0.33
CA GLU A 1066 38.03 31.78 -0.21
C GLU A 1066 39.09 32.63 0.52
N ARG A 1067 38.92 33.96 0.52
CA ARG A 1067 39.95 34.85 1.09
C ARG A 1067 40.08 34.64 2.60
N GLU A 1068 38.94 34.53 3.26
CA GLU A 1068 38.79 34.33 4.69
C GLU A 1068 39.45 33.00 5.11
N ASP A 1069 39.22 31.92 4.35
CA ASP A 1069 39.86 30.62 4.57
C ASP A 1069 41.39 30.69 4.42
N ARG A 1070 41.88 31.44 3.43
CA ARG A 1070 43.33 31.65 3.24
C ARG A 1070 43.95 32.42 4.40
N GLU A 1071 43.25 33.41 4.95
CA GLU A 1071 43.66 34.13 6.14
C GLU A 1071 43.75 33.18 7.36
N ILE A 1072 42.77 32.27 7.53
CA ILE A 1072 42.80 31.22 8.57
C ILE A 1072 43.99 30.25 8.36
N MET A 1073 44.23 29.80 7.14
CA MET A 1073 45.37 28.90 6.82
C MET A 1073 46.71 29.57 7.12
N CYS A 1074 46.90 30.83 6.72
CA CYS A 1074 48.10 31.61 7.00
C CYS A 1074 48.31 31.84 8.50
N LEU A 1075 47.25 32.12 9.25
CA LEU A 1075 47.30 32.26 10.71
C LEU A 1075 47.70 30.93 11.37
N ALA A 1076 47.10 29.81 10.94
CA ALA A 1076 47.45 28.48 11.44
C ALA A 1076 48.93 28.13 11.16
N MET A 1077 49.44 28.47 9.96
CA MET A 1077 50.85 28.35 9.62
C MET A 1077 51.74 29.18 10.55
N ARG A 1078 51.40 30.46 10.75
CA ARG A 1078 52.17 31.35 11.65
C ARG A 1078 52.28 30.76 13.04
N LEU A 1079 51.17 30.32 13.63
CA LEU A 1079 51.12 29.74 14.97
C LEU A 1079 51.88 28.41 15.05
N ALA A 1080 51.94 27.64 13.96
CA ALA A 1080 52.68 26.39 13.89
C ALA A 1080 54.21 26.60 13.79
N GLU A 1081 54.65 27.67 13.13
CA GLU A 1081 56.07 28.02 12.92
C GLU A 1081 56.75 28.58 14.18
N ILE A 1082 56.01 29.26 15.04
CA ILE A 1082 56.57 29.88 16.24
C ILE A 1082 56.59 28.93 17.44
N PRO A 1083 57.55 29.07 18.36
CA PRO A 1083 57.64 28.26 19.57
C PRO A 1083 56.66 28.78 20.65
N LEU A 1084 55.36 28.53 20.49
CA LEU A 1084 54.36 28.93 21.50
C LEU A 1084 54.57 28.21 22.85
N GLU A 1085 54.06 28.77 23.94
CA GLU A 1085 54.15 28.13 25.26
C GLU A 1085 53.14 26.97 25.40
N ASP A 1086 53.60 25.80 25.83
CA ASP A 1086 52.78 24.63 26.23
C ASP A 1086 51.89 23.96 25.16
N PHE A 1087 51.92 24.42 23.91
CA PHE A 1087 51.18 23.78 22.81
C PHE A 1087 51.96 22.67 22.09
N GLY A 1088 51.27 21.57 21.81
CA GLY A 1088 51.81 20.42 21.08
C GLY A 1088 51.48 20.40 19.59
N ALA A 1089 50.42 21.09 19.19
CA ALA A 1089 49.96 21.20 17.81
C ALA A 1089 49.04 22.42 17.63
N VAL A 1090 48.98 22.94 16.40
CA VAL A 1090 47.96 23.88 15.95
C VAL A 1090 46.98 23.13 15.06
N LEU A 1091 45.69 23.29 15.32
CA LEU A 1091 44.61 22.60 14.63
C LEU A 1091 43.55 23.60 14.17
N VAL A 1092 42.93 23.36 13.02
CA VAL A 1092 41.77 24.12 12.54
C VAL A 1092 40.55 23.20 12.63
N ALA A 1093 39.53 23.60 13.39
CA ALA A 1093 38.26 22.91 13.51
C ALA A 1093 37.28 23.44 12.47
N THR A 1094 37.09 22.69 11.39
CA THR A 1094 36.28 23.06 10.22
C THR A 1094 35.71 21.82 9.55
N ARG A 1095 34.56 21.97 8.89
CA ARG A 1095 33.93 20.93 8.08
C ARG A 1095 34.10 21.17 6.58
N ASP A 1096 34.75 22.26 6.19
CA ASP A 1096 34.83 22.66 4.80
C ASP A 1096 35.79 21.78 4.00
N SER A 1097 35.40 21.46 2.76
CA SER A 1097 36.19 20.60 1.87
C SER A 1097 37.57 21.15 1.59
N ASP A 1098 37.68 22.48 1.58
CA ASP A 1098 38.91 23.22 1.30
C ASP A 1098 40.04 22.86 2.28
N PHE A 1099 39.67 22.47 3.51
CA PHE A 1099 40.57 21.96 4.52
C PHE A 1099 40.54 20.43 4.62
N THR A 1100 39.35 19.83 4.68
CA THR A 1100 39.19 18.42 5.07
C THR A 1100 39.68 17.43 4.01
N LEU A 1101 39.59 17.78 2.72
CA LEU A 1101 40.06 16.91 1.64
C LEU A 1101 41.58 16.85 1.54
N VAL A 1102 42.30 17.89 1.94
CA VAL A 1102 43.77 17.93 1.92
C VAL A 1102 44.39 17.95 3.33
N ALA A 1103 43.59 17.67 4.37
CA ALA A 1103 44.01 17.74 5.76
C ALA A 1103 45.34 17.03 6.08
N PRO A 1104 45.62 15.80 5.58
CA PRO A 1104 46.92 15.17 5.79
C PRO A 1104 48.09 15.93 5.15
N SER A 1105 47.88 16.51 3.96
CA SER A 1105 48.88 17.30 3.23
C SER A 1105 49.12 18.67 3.87
N LEU A 1106 48.07 19.34 4.38
CA LEU A 1106 48.22 20.58 5.16
C LEU A 1106 49.11 20.35 6.38
N LEU A 1107 48.91 19.24 7.09
CA LEU A 1107 49.75 18.88 8.22
C LEU A 1107 51.20 18.66 7.78
N GLU A 1108 51.44 17.92 6.69
CA GLU A 1108 52.79 17.62 6.22
C GLU A 1108 53.56 18.86 5.72
N HIS A 1109 52.94 19.70 4.89
CA HIS A 1109 53.60 20.80 4.18
C HIS A 1109 53.49 22.17 4.89
N LEU A 1110 52.39 22.40 5.60
CA LEU A 1110 52.08 23.69 6.24
C LEU A 1110 52.14 23.66 7.77
N GLY A 1111 52.23 22.47 8.38
CA GLY A 1111 52.57 22.29 9.79
C GLY A 1111 51.39 22.28 10.78
N PHE A 1112 50.16 22.55 10.33
CA PHE A 1112 48.94 22.53 11.16
C PHE A 1112 47.98 21.40 10.76
N GLY A 1113 47.21 20.89 11.71
CA GLY A 1113 46.22 19.82 11.47
C GLY A 1113 44.80 20.34 11.26
N VAL A 1114 43.91 19.48 10.79
CA VAL A 1114 42.47 19.78 10.63
C VAL A 1114 41.65 18.80 11.46
N ILE A 1115 40.62 19.30 12.13
CA ILE A 1115 39.64 18.54 12.89
C ILE A 1115 38.27 18.72 12.24
N ARG A 1116 37.68 17.63 11.75
CA ARG A 1116 36.32 17.62 11.19
C ARG A 1116 35.27 17.19 12.19
N ASN A 1117 35.65 16.32 13.13
CA ASN A 1117 34.74 15.70 14.10
C ASN A 1117 35.49 15.36 15.41
N ALA A 1118 34.72 14.96 16.43
CA ALA A 1118 35.27 14.63 17.75
C ALA A 1118 36.32 13.51 17.71
N GLN A 1119 36.20 12.54 16.80
CA GLN A 1119 37.19 11.46 16.66
C GLN A 1119 38.54 12.00 16.19
N THR A 1120 38.57 12.85 15.16
CA THR A 1120 39.81 13.48 14.70
C THR A 1120 40.45 14.30 15.82
N LEU A 1121 39.66 15.00 16.64
CA LEU A 1121 40.16 15.72 17.81
C LEU A 1121 40.74 14.79 18.88
N ASN A 1122 40.09 13.66 19.14
CA ASN A 1122 40.55 12.70 20.16
C ASN A 1122 41.92 12.13 19.83
N GLN A 1123 42.31 12.05 18.55
CA GLN A 1123 43.68 11.65 18.16
C GLN A 1123 44.74 12.63 18.65
N TRP A 1124 44.37 13.87 18.98
CA TRP A 1124 45.24 14.92 19.49
C TRP A 1124 45.09 15.14 21.00
N SER A 1125 43.88 14.94 21.57
CA SER A 1125 43.59 15.20 22.98
C SER A 1125 43.76 14.01 23.93
N SER A 1126 43.81 12.78 23.40
CA SER A 1126 44.04 11.53 24.17
C SER A 1126 45.51 11.10 24.25
N ARG A 1127 46.40 11.85 23.59
CA ARG A 1127 47.85 11.70 23.67
C ARG A 1127 48.35 12.47 24.89
#